data_AF-A0A955NGZ0-F1
#
_entry.id   AF-A0A955NGZ0-F1
#
_cell.length_a   1.000
_cell.length_b   1.000
_cell.length_c   1.000
_cell.angle_alpha   90.00
_cell.angle_beta   90.00
_cell.angle_gamma   90.00
#
_symmetry.space_group_name_H-M   'P 1'
#
loop_
_entity.id
_entity.type
_entity.pdbx_description
1 polymer ?
#
loop_
_entity_poly.entity_id
_entity_poly.type
_entity_poly.pdbx_seq_one_letter_code
_entity_poly.pdbx_strand_id
1 'polypeptide(L)'
;MTGPPDNFSANPPAFFNKLEGSATPTTLTFELTDGFDNAEGWSARFSGVCIKTNATCCGFDDVEDNCLALTPTPTPMPVDQFIRWNTGDGSFGVAENWEPTQVPTDTDIVIFDREPPVTVSITSETALSRQAKIERGAVTFAGGAYELSGTSMTPGMRSLEVGTSSSSMVQCNLVSGHAMGTFHSAIGRDAIASGLMVVAGEQVSWLNLGRLSVGLEGTGGLNIDGGAGVIIIEETRIGDEAGSSGLVTVRSTGLSNRKGVSEQLSYLETGKLFVGLSGDGDLTIEDAAVRSADVVIGSETGSSGVVNVRQSESRWDMDYLLVGVHGNGTLLIEDGAIVSVDSGIGTFIDNGSHVTVTSTSENLPSELETQPLFISDNSFLTIQENALVVSTGSIVGFSGKGTVLIERSDHEVSWLLDDLDLGSVIEDESGETEIAGTGILELHGDPLVMVSGDLEINQGSTLRGTGEVEVIGDASNEGTIAPGVAGIQDIAKGTVGGGPRVLILDGNLTMNGGEILAQVDGTEEGQFDQLIVNGVADFKDSTIRIRLGDGYTPQPGVSFPVVDVTGEFNMENVTVESETLGFGFDLLLEGGELVAVTKETNRFDVQPNPRDGVVDSRDLFEWLRAIKEDEEPGDVLFDFAQFWVK
;
A
#
# COMPACT_ATOMS: atom_id res chain seq x y z
N MET A 1 -45.26 2.81 16.34
CA MET A 1 -45.00 3.39 15.02
C MET A 1 -43.60 2.92 14.64
N THR A 2 -43.37 1.65 14.29
CA THR A 2 -43.59 0.94 12.98
C THR A 2 -42.95 1.72 11.83
N GLY A 3 -41.87 1.30 11.16
CA GLY A 3 -41.15 0.02 11.04
C GLY A 3 -39.75 0.22 10.42
N PRO A 4 -39.11 -0.82 9.84
CA PRO A 4 -37.71 -1.20 10.05
C PRO A 4 -36.71 -0.79 8.93
N PRO A 5 -35.39 -1.05 9.14
CA PRO A 5 -34.30 -0.76 8.21
C PRO A 5 -34.05 -1.92 7.21
N ASP A 6 -33.58 -1.56 6.01
CA ASP A 6 -33.14 -2.51 4.97
C ASP A 6 -31.62 -2.70 5.02
N ASN A 7 -31.24 -3.97 4.86
CA ASN A 7 -29.93 -4.62 4.76
C ASN A 7 -28.85 -3.92 3.94
N PHE A 8 -27.60 -3.97 4.43
CA PHE A 8 -26.38 -3.67 3.68
C PHE A 8 -25.51 -4.93 3.58
N SER A 9 -25.53 -5.58 2.42
CA SER A 9 -24.46 -6.50 1.99
C SER A 9 -23.34 -5.69 1.35
N ALA A 10 -22.13 -5.78 1.89
CA ALA A 10 -20.94 -5.07 1.40
C ALA A 10 -20.46 -5.62 0.04
N ASN A 11 -20.52 -4.76 -0.98
CA ASN A 11 -19.73 -4.80 -2.20
C ASN A 11 -18.94 -3.48 -2.24
N PRO A 12 -17.72 -3.43 -2.81
CA PRO A 12 -16.88 -2.23 -2.78
C PRO A 12 -17.56 -1.05 -3.52
N PRO A 13 -17.34 0.21 -3.08
CA PRO A 13 -18.16 1.34 -3.50
C PRO A 13 -17.89 1.73 -4.96
N ALA A 14 -18.90 1.55 -5.81
CA ALA A 14 -18.98 2.21 -7.10
C ALA A 14 -19.33 3.69 -6.90
N PHE A 15 -18.37 4.58 -7.16
CA PHE A 15 -18.59 6.02 -7.22
C PHE A 15 -19.43 6.39 -8.46
N PHE A 16 -20.67 6.85 -8.27
CA PHE A 16 -21.39 7.65 -9.27
C PHE A 16 -21.37 9.13 -8.85
N ASN A 17 -20.55 9.91 -9.54
CA ASN A 17 -20.54 11.37 -9.42
C ASN A 17 -21.82 11.97 -9.99
N LYS A 18 -22.39 12.90 -9.22
CA LYS A 18 -23.41 13.87 -9.63
C LYS A 18 -22.79 14.81 -10.68
N LEU A 19 -23.14 14.64 -11.95
CA LEU A 19 -22.79 15.57 -13.03
C LEU A 19 -23.70 16.82 -12.96
N GLU A 20 -23.16 17.94 -12.48
CA GLU A 20 -23.71 19.27 -12.79
C GLU A 20 -23.06 19.78 -14.09
N GLY A 21 -23.90 20.22 -15.03
CA GLY A 21 -23.62 20.19 -16.47
C GLY A 21 -22.67 21.26 -17.02
N SER A 22 -21.82 20.80 -17.95
CA SER A 22 -21.14 21.60 -18.98
C SER A 22 -21.63 21.16 -20.36
N ALA A 23 -21.76 22.12 -21.28
CA ALA A 23 -22.42 21.98 -22.57
C ALA A 23 -21.48 21.38 -23.64
N THR A 24 -21.83 20.21 -24.20
CA THR A 24 -21.56 19.73 -25.59
C THR A 24 -22.23 18.36 -25.81
N PRO A 25 -22.48 17.91 -27.06
CA PRO A 25 -23.65 17.08 -27.38
C PRO A 25 -23.45 15.61 -26.99
N THR A 26 -24.30 15.12 -26.09
CA THR A 26 -24.37 13.71 -25.70
C THR A 26 -24.96 12.88 -26.84
N THR A 27 -24.21 11.85 -27.27
CA THR A 27 -24.76 10.74 -28.03
C THR A 27 -25.61 9.92 -27.07
N LEU A 28 -26.92 9.83 -27.33
CA LEU A 28 -27.86 9.03 -26.53
C LEU A 28 -27.81 7.58 -27.01
N THR A 29 -27.13 6.72 -26.27
CA THR A 29 -27.22 5.26 -26.42
C THR A 29 -28.26 4.74 -25.42
N PHE A 30 -29.25 3.98 -25.87
CA PHE A 30 -30.24 3.34 -25.00
C PHE A 30 -29.88 1.86 -24.83
N GLU A 31 -29.66 1.41 -23.60
CA GLU A 31 -29.70 0.00 -23.23
C GLU A 31 -31.13 -0.41 -22.88
N LEU A 32 -31.58 -1.54 -23.41
CA LEU A 32 -32.82 -2.20 -23.00
C LEU A 32 -32.46 -3.31 -22.02
N THR A 33 -32.87 -3.20 -20.76
CA THR A 33 -32.83 -4.29 -19.78
C THR A 33 -34.13 -5.10 -19.83
N ASP A 34 -33.99 -6.43 -19.82
CA ASP A 34 -34.96 -7.47 -20.18
C ASP A 34 -36.25 -7.56 -19.36
N GLY A 35 -37.29 -8.13 -19.99
CA GLY A 35 -38.32 -8.90 -19.29
C GLY A 35 -39.78 -8.68 -19.72
N PHE A 36 -40.17 -8.95 -20.98
CA PHE A 36 -41.58 -9.22 -21.31
C PHE A 36 -41.73 -10.26 -22.42
N ASP A 37 -42.38 -11.37 -22.07
CA ASP A 37 -42.75 -12.49 -22.93
C ASP A 37 -44.05 -12.18 -23.71
N ASN A 38 -44.02 -12.43 -25.02
CA ASN A 38 -45.13 -12.66 -25.98
C ASN A 38 -46.43 -11.82 -25.93
N ALA A 39 -46.61 -10.90 -26.90
CA ALA A 39 -47.82 -10.78 -27.74
C ALA A 39 -47.71 -9.66 -28.80
N GLU A 40 -48.47 -9.83 -29.87
CA GLU A 40 -48.47 -9.14 -31.16
C GLU A 40 -48.58 -7.59 -31.15
N GLY A 41 -47.77 -6.95 -32.01
CA GLY A 41 -48.18 -5.88 -32.91
C GLY A 41 -48.54 -4.49 -32.35
N TRP A 42 -47.57 -3.68 -31.92
CA TRP A 42 -47.74 -2.22 -31.79
C TRP A 42 -46.46 -1.44 -32.16
N SER A 43 -46.61 -0.39 -32.96
CA SER A 43 -45.56 0.59 -33.29
C SER A 43 -45.57 1.73 -32.26
N ALA A 44 -44.48 1.93 -31.51
CA ALA A 44 -44.34 3.11 -30.67
C ALA A 44 -43.99 4.34 -31.52
N ARG A 45 -44.88 5.36 -31.50
CA ARG A 45 -44.59 6.71 -32.00
C ARG A 45 -43.93 7.50 -30.87
N PHE A 46 -42.71 7.99 -31.08
CA PHE A 46 -42.09 8.93 -30.14
C PHE A 46 -42.65 10.34 -30.39
N SER A 47 -43.21 10.94 -29.34
CA SER A 47 -43.61 12.35 -29.28
C SER A 47 -42.39 13.20 -28.89
N GLY A 48 -42.26 14.39 -29.47
CA GLY A 48 -41.00 15.13 -29.59
C GLY A 48 -40.37 15.66 -28.29
N VAL A 49 -39.04 15.82 -28.33
CA VAL A 49 -38.26 16.62 -27.39
C VAL A 49 -37.85 17.92 -28.09
N CYS A 50 -38.17 19.05 -27.47
CA CYS A 50 -37.90 20.40 -27.96
C CYS A 50 -36.61 20.90 -27.31
N ILE A 51 -35.54 21.13 -28.09
CA ILE A 51 -34.31 21.76 -27.59
C ILE A 51 -34.50 23.28 -27.67
N LYS A 52 -34.44 23.96 -26.53
CA LYS A 52 -34.51 25.42 -26.44
C LYS A 52 -33.14 26.02 -26.80
N THR A 53 -32.94 26.37 -28.06
CA THR A 53 -31.94 27.36 -28.47
C THR A 53 -32.63 28.48 -29.24
N ASN A 54 -32.27 29.72 -28.96
CA ASN A 54 -32.87 30.93 -29.51
C ASN A 54 -33.01 30.90 -31.05
N ALA A 55 -34.20 30.57 -31.57
CA ALA A 55 -34.84 31.12 -32.78
C ALA A 55 -36.17 30.37 -33.07
N THR A 56 -37.26 31.13 -33.17
CA THR A 56 -38.56 30.87 -33.85
C THR A 56 -39.10 29.42 -33.98
N CYS A 57 -40.26 29.16 -33.36
CA CYS A 57 -41.08 27.97 -33.59
C CYS A 57 -41.84 28.04 -34.93
N CYS A 58 -41.83 26.95 -35.71
CA CYS A 58 -42.79 26.70 -36.78
C CYS A 58 -43.76 25.60 -36.35
N GLY A 59 -45.07 25.85 -36.47
CA GLY A 59 -46.12 24.88 -36.18
C GLY A 59 -46.34 23.91 -37.34
N PHE A 60 -46.68 22.67 -37.00
CA PHE A 60 -47.17 21.66 -37.94
C PHE A 60 -48.57 22.06 -38.42
N ASP A 61 -48.65 22.73 -39.56
CA ASP A 61 -49.74 22.67 -40.55
C ASP A 61 -49.48 23.77 -41.58
N ASP A 62 -48.64 23.46 -42.57
CA ASP A 62 -48.69 23.96 -43.96
C ASP A 62 -47.38 23.58 -44.65
N VAL A 63 -47.43 22.47 -45.40
CA VAL A 63 -46.44 22.15 -46.43
C VAL A 63 -46.86 22.93 -47.66
N GLU A 64 -46.27 24.12 -47.88
CA GLU A 64 -45.88 24.65 -49.19
C GLU A 64 -45.22 26.04 -49.02
N ASP A 65 -43.98 26.13 -49.53
CA ASP A 65 -43.18 27.33 -49.82
C ASP A 65 -42.59 28.21 -48.69
N ASN A 66 -41.25 28.27 -48.69
CA ASN A 66 -40.35 29.32 -48.15
C ASN A 66 -39.87 29.32 -46.68
N CYS A 67 -39.22 28.23 -46.24
CA CYS A 67 -38.14 28.37 -45.26
C CYS A 67 -36.78 28.23 -45.96
N LEU A 68 -36.19 29.37 -46.36
CA LEU A 68 -34.77 29.43 -46.72
C LEU A 68 -33.95 29.12 -45.46
N ALA A 69 -33.59 27.85 -45.28
CA ALA A 69 -32.55 27.46 -44.36
C ALA A 69 -31.25 28.14 -44.83
N LEU A 70 -30.82 29.16 -44.09
CA LEU A 70 -29.40 29.49 -44.03
C LEU A 70 -28.74 28.28 -43.38
N THR A 71 -28.39 27.29 -44.19
CA THR A 71 -27.42 26.28 -43.77
C THR A 71 -26.16 27.08 -43.44
N PRO A 72 -25.65 27.06 -42.19
CA PRO A 72 -24.29 27.52 -41.99
C PRO A 72 -23.45 26.63 -42.90
N THR A 73 -22.83 27.23 -43.91
CA THR A 73 -21.77 26.58 -44.67
C THR A 73 -20.87 25.95 -43.62
N PRO A 74 -20.64 24.62 -43.62
CA PRO A 74 -19.68 24.04 -42.69
C PRO A 74 -18.38 24.80 -42.92
N THR A 75 -17.98 25.63 -41.95
CA THR A 75 -16.63 26.16 -41.92
C THR A 75 -15.77 24.90 -41.99
N PRO A 76 -14.91 24.75 -43.02
CA PRO A 76 -14.05 23.58 -43.09
C PRO A 76 -13.33 23.49 -41.74
N MET A 77 -13.44 22.34 -41.07
CA MET A 77 -12.60 22.10 -39.90
C MET A 77 -11.15 22.38 -40.35
N PRO A 78 -10.38 23.19 -39.62
CA PRO A 78 -9.00 23.43 -39.98
C PRO A 78 -8.33 22.07 -40.17
N VAL A 79 -7.80 21.85 -41.38
CA VAL A 79 -7.06 20.61 -41.66
C VAL A 79 -5.78 20.70 -40.85
N ASP A 80 -5.55 19.72 -39.99
CA ASP A 80 -4.32 19.58 -39.21
C ASP A 80 -3.10 19.79 -40.12
N GLN A 81 -2.39 20.89 -39.91
CA GLN A 81 -1.19 21.21 -40.66
C GLN A 81 0.03 20.72 -39.87
N PHE A 82 0.77 19.81 -40.50
CA PHE A 82 2.02 19.30 -39.96
C PHE A 82 3.18 20.20 -40.38
N ILE A 83 3.93 20.70 -39.41
CA ILE A 83 5.10 21.57 -39.62
C ILE A 83 6.33 20.91 -38.98
N ARG A 84 7.36 20.62 -39.78
CA ARG A 84 8.56 19.92 -39.33
C ARG A 84 9.70 20.88 -39.03
N TRP A 85 10.42 20.68 -37.94
CA TRP A 85 11.67 21.39 -37.71
C TRP A 85 12.70 20.98 -38.77
N ASN A 86 13.26 21.95 -39.50
CA ASN A 86 14.06 21.71 -40.69
C ASN A 86 15.52 22.23 -40.61
N THR A 87 15.95 22.74 -39.45
CA THR A 87 17.33 23.19 -39.24
C THR A 87 18.01 22.39 -38.11
N GLY A 88 19.28 22.71 -37.83
CA GLY A 88 19.97 22.29 -36.61
C GLY A 88 19.48 23.11 -35.42
N ASP A 89 20.39 23.79 -34.74
CA ASP A 89 20.00 24.79 -33.74
C ASP A 89 19.34 26.00 -34.39
N GLY A 90 18.33 26.57 -33.73
CA GLY A 90 17.58 27.70 -34.27
C GLY A 90 16.60 28.31 -33.28
N SER A 91 15.94 29.38 -33.70
CA SER A 91 14.87 30.04 -32.93
C SER A 91 13.50 29.59 -33.42
N PHE A 92 12.57 29.34 -32.50
CA PHE A 92 11.20 28.90 -32.82
C PHE A 92 10.49 29.89 -33.75
N GLY A 93 10.67 31.19 -33.52
CA GLY A 93 9.98 32.27 -34.26
C GLY A 93 10.53 32.58 -35.65
N VAL A 94 11.46 31.79 -36.18
CA VAL A 94 12.07 32.00 -37.51
C VAL A 94 11.48 31.01 -38.50
N ALA A 95 10.73 31.50 -39.48
CA ALA A 95 9.99 30.69 -40.45
C ALA A 95 10.89 29.73 -41.26
N GLU A 96 12.11 30.14 -41.58
CA GLU A 96 13.08 29.35 -42.35
C GLU A 96 13.57 28.10 -41.60
N ASN A 97 13.34 28.03 -40.29
CA ASN A 97 13.67 26.86 -39.48
C ASN A 97 12.62 25.74 -39.59
N TRP A 98 11.51 26.00 -40.28
CA TRP A 98 10.37 25.08 -40.40
C TRP A 98 10.11 24.68 -41.86
N GLU A 99 9.53 23.49 -42.05
CA GLU A 99 9.05 22.98 -43.33
C GLU A 99 7.57 22.57 -43.22
N PRO A 100 6.65 23.17 -44.01
CA PRO A 100 6.91 24.28 -44.95
C PRO A 100 7.34 25.56 -44.21
N THR A 101 8.00 26.48 -44.92
CA THR A 101 8.53 27.73 -44.35
C THR A 101 7.42 28.63 -43.80
N GLN A 102 7.19 28.55 -42.50
CA GLN A 102 6.25 29.38 -41.73
C GLN A 102 6.55 29.22 -40.23
N VAL A 103 6.11 30.17 -39.40
CA VAL A 103 6.14 30.01 -37.93
C VAL A 103 4.87 29.28 -37.48
N PRO A 104 4.97 28.21 -36.68
CA PRO A 104 3.80 27.52 -36.13
C PRO A 104 2.91 28.43 -35.27
N THR A 105 1.61 28.14 -35.30
CA THR A 105 0.53 28.78 -34.54
C THR A 105 -0.19 27.74 -33.68
N ASP A 106 -1.07 28.18 -32.78
CA ASP A 106 -1.87 27.35 -31.86
C ASP A 106 -2.83 26.33 -32.52
N THR A 107 -2.87 26.28 -33.85
CA THR A 107 -3.63 25.30 -34.64
C THR A 107 -2.76 24.19 -35.25
N ASP A 108 -1.44 24.40 -35.28
CA ASP A 108 -0.48 23.55 -35.99
C ASP A 108 0.03 22.37 -35.14
N ILE A 109 0.34 21.25 -35.81
CA ILE A 109 1.09 20.14 -35.21
C ILE A 109 2.55 20.28 -35.62
N VAL A 110 3.43 20.48 -34.65
CA VAL A 110 4.86 20.52 -34.89
C VAL A 110 5.50 19.15 -34.69
N ILE A 111 6.45 18.81 -35.57
CA ILE A 111 7.17 17.53 -35.53
C ILE A 111 8.67 17.78 -35.47
N PHE A 112 9.31 17.12 -34.51
CA PHE A 112 10.76 17.03 -34.37
C PHE A 112 11.20 15.59 -34.65
N ASP A 113 11.74 15.36 -35.84
CA ASP A 113 12.20 14.04 -36.31
C ASP A 113 13.62 14.16 -36.88
N ARG A 114 14.61 14.41 -36.02
CA ARG A 114 15.98 14.72 -36.49
C ARG A 114 17.06 14.19 -35.57
N GLU A 115 18.15 13.77 -36.22
CA GLU A 115 19.46 13.56 -35.62
C GLU A 115 20.48 14.34 -36.47
N PRO A 116 21.49 15.02 -35.88
CA PRO A 116 21.88 15.05 -34.46
C PRO A 116 20.93 15.89 -33.54
N PRO A 117 21.16 15.93 -32.21
CA PRO A 117 20.40 16.76 -31.28
C PRO A 117 20.29 18.23 -31.69
N VAL A 118 19.17 18.87 -31.38
CA VAL A 118 18.87 20.27 -31.73
C VAL A 118 18.45 21.09 -30.52
N THR A 119 18.88 22.36 -30.49
CA THR A 119 18.42 23.36 -29.53
C THR A 119 17.47 24.35 -30.19
N VAL A 120 16.27 24.46 -29.66
CA VAL A 120 15.22 25.39 -30.05
C VAL A 120 15.16 26.52 -29.03
N SER A 121 15.65 27.69 -29.44
CA SER A 121 15.63 28.89 -28.59
C SER A 121 14.31 29.63 -28.71
N ILE A 122 13.79 30.10 -27.58
CA ILE A 122 12.60 30.97 -27.48
C ILE A 122 13.05 32.24 -26.75
N THR A 123 12.94 33.41 -27.36
CA THR A 123 13.72 34.59 -26.89
C THR A 123 12.89 35.72 -26.28
N SER A 124 11.60 35.89 -26.61
CA SER A 124 10.76 36.94 -26.01
C SER A 124 9.26 36.83 -26.23
N GLU A 125 8.81 36.02 -27.19
CA GLU A 125 7.39 35.73 -27.42
C GLU A 125 7.10 34.29 -27.03
N THR A 126 5.91 34.04 -26.50
CA THR A 126 5.43 32.68 -26.24
C THR A 126 5.33 31.93 -27.57
N ALA A 127 6.06 30.83 -27.70
CA ALA A 127 5.89 29.91 -28.81
C ALA A 127 4.53 29.22 -28.67
N LEU A 128 3.83 29.04 -29.79
CA LEU A 128 2.50 28.42 -29.81
C LEU A 128 2.48 27.27 -30.81
N SER A 129 1.92 26.15 -30.38
CA SER A 129 1.43 25.13 -31.32
C SER A 129 0.27 24.36 -30.69
N ARG A 130 -0.55 23.71 -31.49
CA ARG A 130 -1.60 22.83 -30.95
C ARG A 130 -1.02 21.58 -30.31
N GLN A 131 -0.02 21.00 -30.96
CA GLN A 131 0.61 19.75 -30.55
C GLN A 131 2.09 19.75 -30.94
N ALA A 132 2.94 19.16 -30.11
CA ALA A 132 4.33 18.86 -30.41
C ALA A 132 4.58 17.34 -30.33
N LYS A 133 5.21 16.80 -31.38
CA LYS A 133 5.64 15.40 -31.47
C LYS A 133 7.14 15.32 -31.62
N ILE A 134 7.79 14.67 -30.67
CA ILE A 134 9.21 14.39 -30.70
C ILE A 134 9.36 12.91 -31.11
N GLU A 135 9.72 12.68 -32.36
CA GLU A 135 9.69 11.34 -32.98
C GLU A 135 11.07 10.67 -33.00
N ARG A 136 12.15 11.46 -33.13
CA ARG A 136 13.52 10.93 -33.18
C ARG A 136 14.57 11.95 -32.72
N GLY A 137 15.64 11.45 -32.12
CA GLY A 137 16.77 12.23 -31.62
C GLY A 137 16.47 12.96 -30.32
N ALA A 138 17.12 14.11 -30.11
CA ALA A 138 16.97 14.92 -28.90
C ALA A 138 16.66 16.38 -29.24
N VAL A 139 15.68 16.96 -28.57
CA VAL A 139 15.29 18.37 -28.70
C VAL A 139 15.45 19.06 -27.35
N THR A 140 16.10 20.22 -27.34
CA THR A 140 16.24 21.06 -26.16
C THR A 140 15.51 22.37 -26.38
N PHE A 141 14.49 22.65 -25.58
CA PHE A 141 13.83 23.95 -25.51
C PHE A 141 14.50 24.82 -24.45
N ALA A 142 14.91 26.02 -24.84
CA ALA A 142 15.62 26.96 -23.98
C ALA A 142 15.06 28.38 -24.10
N GLY A 143 14.98 29.09 -22.97
CA GLY A 143 14.59 30.50 -22.92
C GLY A 143 13.12 30.71 -22.52
N GLY A 144 12.34 31.46 -23.30
CA GLY A 144 10.96 31.87 -23.00
C GLY A 144 9.93 30.73 -23.05
N ALA A 145 8.64 31.08 -23.00
CA ALA A 145 7.56 30.11 -22.84
C ALA A 145 7.15 29.37 -24.13
N TYR A 146 6.70 28.12 -24.01
CA TYR A 146 6.07 27.34 -25.06
C TYR A 146 4.72 26.78 -24.60
N GLU A 147 3.64 27.29 -25.18
CA GLU A 147 2.28 26.85 -24.87
C GLU A 147 1.75 25.91 -25.95
N LEU A 148 1.45 24.69 -25.52
CA LEU A 148 0.78 23.63 -26.26
C LEU A 148 -0.71 23.60 -25.88
N SER A 149 -1.34 24.77 -25.96
CA SER A 149 -2.73 25.00 -25.59
C SER A 149 -3.60 25.16 -26.84
N GLY A 150 -4.05 24.06 -27.42
CA GLY A 150 -4.98 24.11 -28.55
C GLY A 150 -6.36 24.63 -28.13
N THR A 151 -6.95 25.55 -28.90
CA THR A 151 -8.37 25.94 -28.77
C THR A 151 -9.35 24.85 -29.25
N SER A 152 -8.85 23.67 -29.63
CA SER A 152 -9.59 22.55 -30.21
C SER A 152 -9.04 21.17 -29.77
N MET A 153 -8.76 20.98 -28.47
CA MET A 153 -8.37 19.66 -27.96
C MET A 153 -9.60 18.75 -27.92
N THR A 154 -9.59 17.64 -28.67
CA THR A 154 -10.60 16.59 -28.56
C THR A 154 -10.18 15.62 -27.45
N PRO A 155 -11.14 14.92 -26.81
CA PRO A 155 -10.82 13.87 -25.86
C PRO A 155 -9.80 12.88 -26.43
N GLY A 156 -8.74 12.60 -25.67
CA GLY A 156 -7.67 11.68 -26.04
C GLY A 156 -6.50 12.27 -26.85
N MET A 157 -6.57 13.52 -27.31
CA MET A 157 -5.41 14.18 -27.92
C MET A 157 -4.37 14.58 -26.87
N ARG A 158 -3.10 14.35 -27.17
CA ARG A 158 -1.96 14.74 -26.32
C ARG A 158 -1.22 15.89 -26.97
N SER A 159 -1.20 17.02 -26.27
CA SER A 159 -0.53 18.23 -26.71
C SER A 159 1.00 18.07 -26.80
N LEU A 160 1.58 17.16 -26.00
CA LEU A 160 2.99 16.79 -26.08
C LEU A 160 3.12 15.26 -26.17
N GLU A 161 3.89 14.80 -27.16
CA GLU A 161 4.25 13.39 -27.31
C GLU A 161 5.77 13.25 -27.47
N VAL A 162 6.42 12.54 -26.55
CA VAL A 162 7.86 12.27 -26.59
C VAL A 162 8.08 10.78 -26.80
N GLY A 163 8.69 10.40 -27.93
CA GLY A 163 8.87 8.99 -28.31
C GLY A 163 7.57 8.37 -28.80
N THR A 164 7.31 8.46 -30.12
CA THR A 164 6.05 8.04 -30.75
C THR A 164 6.21 7.00 -31.86
N SER A 165 7.41 6.57 -32.25
CA SER A 165 7.55 5.62 -33.37
C SER A 165 8.89 4.89 -33.44
N SER A 166 9.74 5.08 -32.44
CA SER A 166 11.17 4.79 -32.50
C SER A 166 11.59 3.89 -31.34
N SER A 167 12.24 2.76 -31.63
CA SER A 167 12.90 1.93 -30.61
C SER A 167 14.16 2.57 -30.03
N SER A 168 14.68 3.62 -30.69
CA SER A 168 15.76 4.43 -30.13
C SER A 168 15.18 5.41 -29.11
N MET A 169 15.96 5.71 -28.08
CA MET A 169 15.63 6.72 -27.08
C MET A 169 15.43 8.08 -27.74
N VAL A 170 14.27 8.71 -27.48
CA VAL A 170 13.91 10.05 -27.94
C VAL A 170 13.85 10.98 -26.73
N GLN A 171 14.53 12.12 -26.79
CA GLN A 171 14.69 12.99 -25.63
C GLN A 171 14.12 14.39 -25.87
N CYS A 172 13.41 14.92 -24.89
CA CYS A 172 12.97 16.31 -24.81
C CYS A 172 13.56 16.94 -23.55
N ASN A 173 14.26 18.07 -23.68
CA ASN A 173 14.87 18.80 -22.57
C ASN A 173 14.25 20.18 -22.43
N LEU A 174 13.85 20.56 -21.22
CA LEU A 174 13.48 21.92 -20.82
C LEU A 174 14.59 22.48 -19.94
N VAL A 175 15.19 23.60 -20.35
CA VAL A 175 16.35 24.20 -19.67
C VAL A 175 16.32 25.73 -19.72
N SER A 176 17.21 26.38 -18.96
CA SER A 176 17.51 27.82 -19.09
C SER A 176 16.30 28.75 -18.89
N GLY A 177 15.53 28.54 -17.81
CA GLY A 177 14.35 29.37 -17.48
C GLY A 177 13.11 29.12 -18.34
N HIS A 178 13.07 28.00 -19.05
CA HIS A 178 11.97 27.62 -19.93
C HIS A 178 10.68 27.30 -19.16
N ALA A 179 9.57 27.83 -19.66
CA ALA A 179 8.22 27.49 -19.17
C ALA A 179 7.46 26.77 -20.28
N MET A 180 6.95 25.57 -19.99
CA MET A 180 6.13 24.80 -20.92
C MET A 180 4.71 24.65 -20.36
N GLY A 181 3.71 24.93 -21.18
CA GLY A 181 2.31 24.63 -20.87
C GLY A 181 1.76 23.57 -21.81
N THR A 182 1.12 22.54 -21.28
CA THR A 182 0.53 21.42 -22.03
C THR A 182 -0.87 21.10 -21.50
N PHE A 183 -1.64 20.34 -22.27
CA PHE A 183 -2.91 19.77 -21.85
C PHE A 183 -2.72 18.31 -21.39
N HIS A 184 -2.88 17.32 -22.28
CA HIS A 184 -2.44 15.95 -22.02
C HIS A 184 -1.04 15.71 -22.60
N SER A 185 -0.26 14.84 -21.97
CA SER A 185 1.10 14.51 -22.40
C SER A 185 1.38 13.01 -22.31
N ALA A 186 2.20 12.48 -23.23
CA ALA A 186 2.75 11.14 -23.12
C ALA A 186 4.25 11.10 -23.41
N ILE A 187 4.96 10.32 -22.62
CA ILE A 187 6.38 10.00 -22.79
C ILE A 187 6.47 8.48 -22.95
N GLY A 188 7.06 8.00 -24.05
CA GLY A 188 6.99 6.58 -24.41
C GLY A 188 5.58 6.18 -24.84
N ARG A 189 5.07 6.81 -25.89
CA ARG A 189 3.64 6.73 -26.27
C ARG A 189 3.22 5.35 -26.75
N ASP A 190 3.97 4.77 -27.69
CA ASP A 190 3.62 3.51 -28.38
C ASP A 190 4.46 2.34 -27.87
N ALA A 191 3.98 1.11 -28.03
CA ALA A 191 4.56 -0.12 -27.46
C ALA A 191 6.06 -0.37 -27.69
N ILE A 192 6.64 0.18 -28.76
CA ILE A 192 8.08 0.05 -29.07
C ILE A 192 8.87 1.34 -28.83
N ALA A 193 8.19 2.40 -28.39
CA ALA A 193 8.78 3.71 -28.28
C ALA A 193 9.51 3.88 -26.94
N SER A 194 10.66 4.54 -26.98
CA SER A 194 11.39 4.97 -25.77
C SER A 194 11.48 6.49 -25.74
N GLY A 195 10.81 7.12 -24.78
CA GLY A 195 10.80 8.57 -24.59
C GLY A 195 11.46 8.96 -23.26
N LEU A 196 12.17 10.09 -23.24
CA LEU A 196 12.74 10.70 -22.04
C LEU A 196 12.44 12.20 -22.03
N MET A 197 11.80 12.67 -20.98
CA MET A 197 11.62 14.09 -20.69
C MET A 197 12.58 14.50 -19.58
N VAL A 198 13.32 15.59 -19.77
CA VAL A 198 14.21 16.16 -18.77
C VAL A 198 13.78 17.59 -18.51
N VAL A 199 13.46 17.91 -17.27
CA VAL A 199 13.10 19.25 -16.81
C VAL A 199 14.15 19.66 -15.79
N ALA A 200 15.08 20.53 -16.19
CA ALA A 200 16.29 20.75 -15.39
C ALA A 200 16.70 22.22 -15.26
N GLY A 201 16.94 22.62 -14.01
CA GLY A 201 17.49 23.92 -13.63
C GLY A 201 16.47 24.86 -13.00
N GLU A 202 17.00 25.85 -12.27
CA GLU A 202 16.21 26.88 -11.63
C GLU A 202 15.33 27.63 -12.65
N GLN A 203 14.12 28.00 -12.21
CA GLN A 203 13.12 28.73 -13.02
C GLN A 203 12.65 28.00 -14.28
N VAL A 204 12.96 26.71 -14.43
CA VAL A 204 12.33 25.86 -15.44
C VAL A 204 11.04 25.30 -14.86
N SER A 205 9.94 25.48 -15.59
CA SER A 205 8.63 24.98 -15.18
C SER A 205 7.90 24.25 -16.30
N TRP A 206 7.13 23.24 -15.92
CA TRP A 206 6.19 22.56 -16.80
C TRP A 206 4.82 22.45 -16.13
N LEU A 207 3.80 23.05 -16.74
CA LEU A 207 2.41 22.94 -16.34
C LEU A 207 1.66 22.05 -17.33
N ASN A 208 1.12 20.93 -16.88
CA ASN A 208 0.28 20.03 -17.66
C ASN A 208 -1.14 20.04 -17.10
N LEU A 209 -2.10 20.55 -17.87
CA LEU A 209 -3.48 20.75 -17.41
C LEU A 209 -4.31 19.48 -17.31
N GLY A 210 -3.87 18.38 -17.93
CA GLY A 210 -4.59 17.11 -17.92
C GLY A 210 -3.73 15.95 -17.45
N ARG A 211 -4.08 14.74 -17.88
CA ARG A 211 -3.23 13.54 -17.70
C ARG A 211 -1.81 13.68 -18.25
N LEU A 212 -0.84 13.21 -17.47
CA LEU A 212 0.51 12.84 -17.89
C LEU A 212 0.69 11.32 -17.83
N SER A 213 1.06 10.69 -18.95
CA SER A 213 1.46 9.27 -19.00
C SER A 213 2.97 9.15 -19.21
N VAL A 214 3.68 8.47 -18.31
CA VAL A 214 5.09 8.11 -18.40
C VAL A 214 5.18 6.61 -18.60
N GLY A 215 5.53 6.20 -19.82
CA GLY A 215 5.34 4.82 -20.29
C GLY A 215 3.86 4.57 -20.52
N LEU A 216 3.32 5.08 -21.63
CA LEU A 216 1.91 4.87 -21.97
C LEU A 216 1.71 3.43 -22.44
N GLU A 217 2.18 3.10 -23.64
CA GLU A 217 2.27 1.71 -24.12
C GLU A 217 3.73 1.22 -24.15
N GLY A 218 4.70 2.14 -24.23
CA GLY A 218 6.13 1.85 -24.37
C GLY A 218 6.93 2.12 -23.09
N THR A 219 8.18 2.58 -23.27
CA THR A 219 9.06 2.98 -22.17
C THR A 219 9.14 4.50 -22.07
N GLY A 220 8.74 5.07 -20.94
CA GLY A 220 8.85 6.50 -20.68
C GLY A 220 9.72 6.83 -19.48
N GLY A 221 10.48 7.92 -19.58
CA GLY A 221 11.26 8.48 -18.48
C GLY A 221 10.92 9.95 -18.24
N LEU A 222 10.81 10.39 -16.99
CA LEU A 222 10.75 11.80 -16.62
C LEU A 222 11.77 12.10 -15.52
N ASN A 223 12.70 13.00 -15.82
CA ASN A 223 13.70 13.47 -14.87
C ASN A 223 13.44 14.95 -14.55
N ILE A 224 13.16 15.24 -13.28
CA ILE A 224 13.03 16.60 -12.75
C ILE A 224 14.24 16.86 -11.86
N ASP A 225 15.02 17.89 -12.19
CA ASP A 225 16.30 18.14 -11.52
C ASP A 225 16.65 19.62 -11.33
N GLY A 226 17.56 19.90 -10.39
CA GLY A 226 18.25 21.17 -10.26
C GLY A 226 17.33 22.36 -9.93
N GLY A 227 16.26 22.14 -9.18
CA GLY A 227 15.30 23.18 -8.76
C GLY A 227 14.22 23.50 -9.79
N ALA A 228 14.03 22.61 -10.77
CA ALA A 228 12.92 22.68 -11.72
C ALA A 228 11.58 22.25 -11.07
N GLY A 229 10.48 22.82 -11.56
CA GLY A 229 9.13 22.54 -11.08
C GLY A 229 8.22 21.92 -12.14
N VAL A 230 7.47 20.88 -11.78
CA VAL A 230 6.45 20.27 -12.65
C VAL A 230 5.11 20.23 -11.91
N ILE A 231 4.04 20.68 -12.57
CA ILE A 231 2.69 20.69 -12.02
C ILE A 231 1.76 19.97 -13.01
N ILE A 232 1.06 18.94 -12.54
CA ILE A 232 0.10 18.14 -13.29
C ILE A 232 -1.27 18.29 -12.62
N ILE A 233 -2.25 18.85 -13.33
CA ILE A 233 -3.51 19.23 -12.69
C ILE A 233 -4.45 18.03 -12.45
N GLU A 234 -4.50 17.05 -13.36
CA GLU A 234 -5.44 15.91 -13.24
C GLU A 234 -4.78 14.68 -12.61
N GLU A 235 -3.96 13.96 -13.37
CA GLU A 235 -3.37 12.70 -12.92
C GLU A 235 -2.03 12.43 -13.61
N THR A 236 -1.14 11.77 -12.88
CA THR A 236 0.11 11.22 -13.39
C THR A 236 0.03 9.70 -13.34
N ARG A 237 0.38 9.04 -14.45
CA ARG A 237 0.40 7.59 -14.58
C ARG A 237 1.78 7.14 -15.01
N ILE A 238 2.41 6.29 -14.21
CA ILE A 238 3.74 5.75 -14.44
C ILE A 238 3.58 4.24 -14.69
N GLY A 239 3.88 3.78 -15.91
CA GLY A 239 3.48 2.44 -16.37
C GLY A 239 1.96 2.35 -16.55
N ASP A 240 1.43 3.05 -17.55
CA ASP A 240 -0.01 3.25 -17.79
C ASP A 240 -0.68 1.95 -18.27
N GLU A 241 -0.21 1.36 -19.39
CA GLU A 241 -0.83 0.18 -20.00
C GLU A 241 -0.04 -1.11 -19.74
N ALA A 242 -0.67 -2.26 -19.97
CA ALA A 242 -0.04 -3.56 -19.76
C ALA A 242 1.22 -3.75 -20.63
N GLY A 243 2.34 -4.15 -20.00
CA GLY A 243 3.64 -4.33 -20.66
C GLY A 243 4.43 -3.05 -20.95
N SER A 244 3.89 -1.88 -20.56
CA SER A 244 4.62 -0.60 -20.56
C SER A 244 5.52 -0.46 -19.33
N SER A 245 6.48 0.46 -19.41
CA SER A 245 7.36 0.79 -18.28
C SER A 245 7.54 2.29 -18.16
N GLY A 246 7.25 2.83 -16.98
CA GLY A 246 7.45 4.24 -16.63
C GLY A 246 8.51 4.40 -15.54
N LEU A 247 9.39 5.38 -15.71
CA LEU A 247 10.37 5.77 -14.70
C LEU A 247 10.29 7.28 -14.46
N VAL A 248 10.06 7.69 -13.21
CA VAL A 248 10.09 9.09 -12.80
C VAL A 248 11.14 9.28 -11.70
N THR A 249 12.00 10.29 -11.88
CA THR A 249 12.96 10.69 -10.85
C THR A 249 12.82 12.18 -10.58
N VAL A 250 12.58 12.54 -9.33
CA VAL A 250 12.54 13.92 -8.84
C VAL A 250 13.70 14.10 -7.89
N ARG A 251 14.67 14.95 -8.24
CA ARG A 251 15.86 15.17 -7.41
C ARG A 251 16.40 16.59 -7.44
N SER A 252 17.19 16.98 -6.46
CA SER A 252 17.78 18.34 -6.39
C SER A 252 19.30 18.33 -6.51
N THR A 253 19.83 17.73 -7.58
CA THR A 253 21.29 17.56 -7.70
C THR A 253 22.02 18.90 -7.83
N GLY A 254 23.08 19.05 -7.04
CA GLY A 254 23.90 20.26 -7.02
C GLY A 254 23.37 21.38 -6.13
N LEU A 255 22.26 21.16 -5.41
CA LEU A 255 21.67 22.14 -4.49
C LEU A 255 21.96 21.86 -3.00
N SER A 256 22.38 20.64 -2.66
CA SER A 256 22.59 20.12 -1.29
C SER A 256 23.67 20.83 -0.45
N ASN A 257 24.48 21.71 -1.03
CA ASN A 257 25.50 22.48 -0.30
C ASN A 257 25.08 23.93 0.03
N ARG A 258 23.87 24.35 -0.39
CA ARG A 258 23.32 25.64 0.01
C ARG A 258 22.60 25.41 1.35
N LYS A 259 22.85 26.24 2.36
CA LYS A 259 22.19 26.10 3.67
C LYS A 259 20.80 26.75 3.60
N GLY A 260 19.73 26.02 3.95
CA GLY A 260 18.36 26.53 4.12
C GLY A 260 17.54 26.65 2.84
N VAL A 261 17.47 25.59 2.03
CA VAL A 261 17.06 25.67 0.61
C VAL A 261 15.80 24.88 0.24
N SER A 262 14.91 24.59 1.19
CA SER A 262 13.60 24.00 0.89
C SER A 262 12.87 24.75 -0.25
N GLU A 263 13.07 26.06 -0.37
CA GLU A 263 12.52 26.91 -1.45
C GLU A 263 13.14 26.72 -2.85
N GLN A 264 14.16 25.86 -3.02
CA GLN A 264 14.80 25.62 -4.32
C GLN A 264 14.86 24.14 -4.70
N LEU A 265 14.25 23.26 -3.90
CA LEU A 265 14.17 21.87 -4.28
C LEU A 265 13.38 21.72 -5.58
N SER A 266 13.74 20.73 -6.38
CA SER A 266 12.88 20.28 -7.45
C SER A 266 11.57 19.77 -6.87
N TYR A 267 10.47 20.04 -7.58
CA TYR A 267 9.16 19.63 -7.12
C TYR A 267 8.28 19.06 -8.22
N LEU A 268 7.43 18.10 -7.82
CA LEU A 268 6.34 17.55 -8.61
C LEU A 268 5.04 17.70 -7.81
N GLU A 269 4.10 18.46 -8.34
CA GLU A 269 2.72 18.50 -7.84
C GLU A 269 1.81 17.79 -8.84
N THR A 270 1.02 16.83 -8.38
CA THR A 270 0.06 16.12 -9.22
C THR A 270 -1.27 15.94 -8.49
N GLY A 271 -2.37 15.84 -9.24
CA GLY A 271 -3.63 15.34 -8.69
C GLY A 271 -3.50 13.86 -8.30
N LYS A 272 -4.17 12.94 -9.01
CA LYS A 272 -3.98 11.51 -8.75
C LYS A 272 -2.61 11.03 -9.22
N LEU A 273 -2.03 10.07 -8.53
CA LEU A 273 -0.77 9.45 -8.91
C LEU A 273 -0.93 7.93 -8.91
N PHE A 274 -0.69 7.32 -10.07
CA PHE A 274 -0.61 5.88 -10.23
C PHE A 274 0.83 5.49 -10.55
N VAL A 275 1.41 4.63 -9.71
CA VAL A 275 2.72 4.02 -9.92
C VAL A 275 2.48 2.53 -10.20
N GLY A 276 2.66 2.11 -11.45
CA GLY A 276 2.24 0.80 -11.93
C GLY A 276 0.71 0.69 -12.01
N LEU A 277 0.08 1.42 -12.95
CA LEU A 277 -1.37 1.33 -13.17
C LEU A 277 -1.70 -0.07 -13.72
N SER A 278 -1.38 -0.34 -14.99
CA SER A 278 -1.47 -1.67 -15.60
C SER A 278 -0.10 -2.22 -16.02
N GLY A 279 0.93 -1.37 -16.07
CA GLY A 279 2.32 -1.73 -16.39
C GLY A 279 3.26 -1.68 -15.19
N ASP A 280 4.55 -1.52 -15.47
CA ASP A 280 5.58 -1.35 -14.45
C ASP A 280 5.87 0.13 -14.25
N GLY A 281 5.73 0.62 -13.02
CA GLY A 281 6.01 2.00 -12.66
C GLY A 281 7.03 2.11 -11.54
N ASP A 282 8.00 2.99 -11.74
CA ASP A 282 9.04 3.34 -10.76
C ASP A 282 9.03 4.86 -10.50
N LEU A 283 8.93 5.25 -9.23
CA LEU A 283 9.11 6.64 -8.79
C LEU A 283 10.24 6.72 -7.77
N THR A 284 11.18 7.64 -7.99
CA THR A 284 12.25 7.95 -7.04
C THR A 284 12.24 9.43 -6.66
N ILE A 285 12.27 9.70 -5.36
CA ILE A 285 12.32 11.05 -4.76
C ILE A 285 13.60 11.18 -3.95
N GLU A 286 14.43 12.17 -4.28
CA GLU A 286 15.80 12.34 -3.76
C GLU A 286 16.13 13.82 -3.48
N ASP A 287 16.14 14.22 -2.22
CA ASP A 287 16.24 15.62 -1.81
C ASP A 287 15.24 16.51 -2.58
N ALA A 288 13.98 16.07 -2.67
CA ALA A 288 12.96 16.73 -3.48
C ALA A 288 11.58 16.74 -2.79
N ALA A 289 10.70 17.64 -3.23
CA ALA A 289 9.35 17.75 -2.72
C ALA A 289 8.33 17.20 -3.73
N VAL A 290 7.49 16.25 -3.32
CA VAL A 290 6.37 15.77 -4.13
C VAL A 290 5.07 15.99 -3.37
N ARG A 291 4.04 16.48 -4.08
CA ARG A 291 2.68 16.56 -3.57
C ARG A 291 1.74 15.81 -4.49
N SER A 292 0.90 14.96 -3.92
CA SER A 292 -0.12 14.18 -4.63
C SER A 292 -1.47 14.32 -3.93
N ALA A 293 -2.58 14.07 -4.62
CA ALA A 293 -3.89 13.94 -3.97
C ALA A 293 -4.10 12.46 -3.55
N ASP A 294 -4.61 11.64 -4.47
CA ASP A 294 -4.76 10.19 -4.27
C ASP A 294 -3.56 9.45 -4.87
N VAL A 295 -2.98 8.51 -4.11
CA VAL A 295 -1.86 7.68 -4.57
C VAL A 295 -2.25 6.20 -4.59
N VAL A 296 -1.95 5.54 -5.71
CA VAL A 296 -2.04 4.09 -5.84
C VAL A 296 -0.72 3.53 -6.38
N ILE A 297 -0.14 2.58 -5.65
CA ILE A 297 1.08 1.86 -6.01
C ILE A 297 0.71 0.40 -6.30
N GLY A 298 0.83 -0.05 -7.55
CA GLY A 298 0.42 -1.41 -7.96
C GLY A 298 -1.11 -1.56 -8.05
N SER A 299 -1.72 -0.93 -9.05
CA SER A 299 -3.17 -0.80 -9.15
C SER A 299 -3.88 -2.03 -9.73
N GLU A 300 -3.50 -2.50 -10.92
CA GLU A 300 -4.22 -3.56 -11.63
C GLU A 300 -3.50 -4.91 -11.61
N THR A 301 -4.23 -5.98 -11.91
CA THR A 301 -3.67 -7.33 -11.94
C THR A 301 -2.51 -7.45 -12.91
N GLY A 302 -1.35 -7.88 -12.40
CA GLY A 302 -0.12 -8.03 -13.18
C GLY A 302 0.72 -6.76 -13.30
N SER A 303 0.28 -5.64 -12.73
CA SER A 303 1.09 -4.42 -12.63
C SER A 303 2.04 -4.47 -11.44
N SER A 304 3.10 -3.67 -11.51
CA SER A 304 4.09 -3.49 -10.44
C SER A 304 4.36 -2.02 -10.22
N GLY A 305 4.13 -1.54 -9.00
CA GLY A 305 4.46 -0.19 -8.59
C GLY A 305 5.55 -0.18 -7.53
N VAL A 306 6.60 0.60 -7.75
CA VAL A 306 7.69 0.78 -6.77
C VAL A 306 7.94 2.26 -6.56
N VAL A 307 7.96 2.67 -5.29
CA VAL A 307 8.32 4.03 -4.90
C VAL A 307 9.46 3.97 -3.89
N ASN A 308 10.51 4.76 -4.16
CA ASN A 308 11.60 4.98 -3.22
C ASN A 308 11.67 6.48 -2.86
N VAL A 309 11.45 6.80 -1.59
CA VAL A 309 11.59 8.14 -1.02
C VAL A 309 12.81 8.12 -0.13
N ARG A 310 13.86 8.86 -0.52
CA ARG A 310 15.15 8.76 0.15
C ARG A 310 15.86 10.08 0.32
N GLN A 311 16.79 10.12 1.26
CA GLN A 311 17.56 11.31 1.65
C GLN A 311 16.75 12.32 2.46
N SER A 312 17.44 13.05 3.33
CA SER A 312 16.84 13.80 4.42
C SER A 312 16.03 15.03 4.03
N GLU A 313 16.22 15.56 2.81
CA GLU A 313 15.42 16.68 2.31
C GLU A 313 14.22 16.20 1.46
N SER A 314 14.02 14.89 1.31
CA SER A 314 12.87 14.35 0.58
C SER A 314 11.60 14.42 1.39
N ARG A 315 10.56 14.97 0.76
CA ARG A 315 9.20 15.11 1.31
C ARG A 315 8.18 14.63 0.30
N TRP A 316 7.27 13.78 0.73
CA TRP A 316 6.12 13.39 -0.08
C TRP A 316 4.83 13.51 0.72
N ASP A 317 4.02 14.50 0.33
CA ASP A 317 2.72 14.74 0.94
C ASP A 317 1.60 14.22 0.04
N MET A 318 0.63 13.51 0.61
CA MET A 318 -0.57 13.07 -0.08
C MET A 318 -1.81 13.13 0.80
N ASP A 319 -2.98 13.10 0.17
CA ASP A 319 -4.24 12.96 0.89
C ASP A 319 -4.44 11.47 1.26
N TYR A 320 -4.30 10.56 0.31
CA TYR A 320 -4.62 9.13 0.50
C TYR A 320 -3.60 8.19 -0.16
N LEU A 321 -3.30 7.07 0.49
CA LEU A 321 -2.31 6.08 0.02
C LEU A 321 -2.86 4.65 -0.01
N LEU A 322 -2.82 4.03 -1.20
CA LEU A 322 -3.03 2.60 -1.42
C LEU A 322 -1.74 1.95 -1.92
N VAL A 323 -1.23 0.96 -1.20
CA VAL A 323 -0.07 0.16 -1.59
C VAL A 323 -0.54 -1.27 -1.86
N GLY A 324 -0.63 -1.61 -3.14
CA GLY A 324 -1.31 -2.80 -3.63
C GLY A 324 -2.81 -2.64 -3.62
N VAL A 325 -3.44 -2.83 -4.79
CA VAL A 325 -4.90 -2.99 -4.89
C VAL A 325 -5.19 -4.33 -5.53
N HIS A 326 -4.79 -4.48 -6.79
CA HIS A 326 -4.80 -5.77 -7.49
C HIS A 326 -3.43 -6.12 -8.10
N GLY A 327 -2.50 -5.16 -8.12
CA GLY A 327 -1.10 -5.35 -8.50
C GLY A 327 -0.19 -5.47 -7.29
N ASN A 328 1.12 -5.50 -7.54
CA ASN A 328 2.14 -5.53 -6.49
C ASN A 328 2.59 -4.10 -6.17
N GLY A 329 2.40 -3.66 -4.92
CA GLY A 329 2.87 -2.36 -4.45
C GLY A 329 4.10 -2.50 -3.55
N THR A 330 5.07 -1.61 -3.73
CA THR A 330 6.21 -1.47 -2.81
C THR A 330 6.53 -0.01 -2.54
N LEU A 331 6.61 0.37 -1.26
CA LEU A 331 7.06 1.68 -0.82
C LEU A 331 8.25 1.53 0.13
N LEU A 332 9.37 2.17 -0.22
CA LEU A 332 10.55 2.29 0.63
C LEU A 332 10.73 3.76 1.04
N ILE A 333 10.83 4.00 2.35
CA ILE A 333 11.14 5.30 2.94
C ILE A 333 12.47 5.16 3.67
N GLU A 334 13.50 5.82 3.15
CA GLU A 334 14.87 5.64 3.64
C GLU A 334 15.67 6.92 3.89
N ASP A 335 16.73 6.80 4.70
CA ASP A 335 17.77 7.81 4.91
C ASP A 335 17.26 9.22 5.28
N GLY A 336 16.27 9.30 6.18
CA GLY A 336 15.76 10.55 6.72
C GLY A 336 14.61 11.18 5.94
N ALA A 337 14.09 10.47 4.94
CA ALA A 337 12.94 10.91 4.16
C ALA A 337 11.64 10.90 4.97
N ILE A 338 10.69 11.75 4.59
CA ILE A 338 9.40 11.86 5.28
C ILE A 338 8.24 11.76 4.29
N VAL A 339 7.30 10.86 4.59
CA VAL A 339 6.05 10.67 3.87
C VAL A 339 4.88 10.98 4.79
N SER A 340 3.96 11.84 4.35
CA SER A 340 2.81 12.29 5.13
C SER A 340 1.51 12.08 4.38
N VAL A 341 0.59 11.31 4.99
CA VAL A 341 -0.76 11.01 4.48
C VAL A 341 -1.80 11.74 5.32
N ASP A 342 -2.35 12.83 4.78
CA ASP A 342 -3.24 13.77 5.50
C ASP A 342 -4.69 13.71 4.98
N SER A 343 -5.30 12.52 4.99
CA SER A 343 -6.75 12.37 4.89
C SER A 343 -7.27 11.52 6.02
N GLY A 344 -8.48 11.80 6.50
CA GLY A 344 -9.16 10.93 7.47
C GLY A 344 -9.43 9.49 7.00
N ILE A 345 -9.04 9.12 5.77
CA ILE A 345 -9.13 7.75 5.22
C ILE A 345 -7.82 6.99 5.45
N GLY A 346 -6.66 7.67 5.44
CA GLY A 346 -5.37 7.09 5.85
C GLY A 346 -4.65 6.24 4.79
N THR A 347 -3.96 5.19 5.24
CA THR A 347 -3.11 4.32 4.41
C THR A 347 -3.61 2.88 4.43
N PHE A 348 -3.69 2.23 3.26
CA PHE A 348 -3.94 0.80 3.15
C PHE A 348 -2.78 0.08 2.48
N ILE A 349 -2.33 -1.02 3.07
CA ILE A 349 -1.35 -1.94 2.50
C ILE A 349 -2.08 -3.26 2.23
N ASP A 350 -2.20 -3.66 0.96
CA ASP A 350 -3.06 -4.76 0.54
C ASP A 350 -2.39 -5.68 -0.50
N ASN A 351 -3.02 -6.84 -0.73
CA ASN A 351 -2.71 -7.79 -1.79
C ASN A 351 -1.24 -8.23 -1.85
N GLY A 352 -0.64 -8.56 -0.70
CA GLY A 352 0.75 -9.00 -0.69
C GLY A 352 1.79 -7.87 -0.74
N SER A 353 1.36 -6.61 -0.55
CA SER A 353 2.24 -5.45 -0.71
C SER A 353 3.07 -5.14 0.53
N HIS A 354 4.12 -4.35 0.31
CA HIS A 354 5.14 -4.12 1.32
C HIS A 354 5.45 -2.62 1.45
N VAL A 355 5.44 -2.14 2.69
CA VAL A 355 5.96 -0.82 3.06
C VAL A 355 7.13 -1.03 4.02
N THR A 356 8.25 -0.35 3.76
CA THR A 356 9.43 -0.38 4.62
C THR A 356 9.84 1.04 4.99
N VAL A 357 10.03 1.27 6.29
CA VAL A 357 10.56 2.53 6.83
C VAL A 357 11.87 2.21 7.54
N THR A 358 12.96 2.82 7.10
CA THR A 358 14.29 2.58 7.67
C THR A 358 15.22 3.77 7.53
N SER A 359 16.21 3.94 8.39
CA SER A 359 17.26 4.93 8.21
C SER A 359 18.59 4.41 8.71
N THR A 360 19.60 4.48 7.84
CA THR A 360 20.97 4.15 8.23
C THR A 360 21.69 5.28 8.98
N SER A 361 21.03 6.45 9.10
CA SER A 361 21.59 7.65 9.71
C SER A 361 21.08 7.84 11.13
N GLU A 362 21.97 7.89 12.13
CA GLU A 362 21.58 7.98 13.56
C GLU A 362 20.86 9.29 13.96
N ASN A 363 20.94 10.34 13.14
CA ASN A 363 20.41 11.67 13.50
C ASN A 363 19.26 12.13 12.59
N LEU A 364 18.86 11.31 11.61
CA LEU A 364 17.87 11.67 10.62
C LEU A 364 16.92 10.47 10.48
N PRO A 365 15.87 10.39 11.33
CA PRO A 365 14.93 9.30 11.25
C PRO A 365 14.13 9.38 9.95
N SER A 366 13.82 8.23 9.39
CA SER A 366 12.84 8.13 8.30
C SER A 366 11.45 8.05 8.90
N GLU A 367 10.50 8.81 8.36
CA GLU A 367 9.19 9.00 8.99
C GLU A 367 8.05 8.66 8.03
N LEU A 368 7.09 7.87 8.53
CA LEU A 368 5.77 7.70 7.92
C LEU A 368 4.71 8.27 8.88
N GLU A 369 4.11 9.38 8.49
CA GLU A 369 2.99 9.99 9.18
C GLU A 369 1.71 9.67 8.41
N THR A 370 0.72 9.06 9.07
CA THR A 370 -0.56 8.73 8.46
C THR A 370 -1.69 8.92 9.44
N GLN A 371 -2.91 9.04 8.95
CA GLN A 371 -4.13 8.93 9.76
C GLN A 371 -4.37 7.44 10.09
N PRO A 372 -5.53 6.78 9.87
CA PRO A 372 -5.57 5.35 10.18
C PRO A 372 -4.67 4.55 9.22
N LEU A 373 -4.10 3.46 9.72
CA LEU A 373 -3.28 2.53 8.95
C LEU A 373 -3.95 1.16 8.93
N PHE A 374 -4.18 0.63 7.74
CA PHE A 374 -4.81 -0.68 7.54
C PHE A 374 -3.83 -1.61 6.82
N ILE A 375 -3.63 -2.80 7.37
CA ILE A 375 -2.77 -3.82 6.78
C ILE A 375 -3.61 -5.06 6.53
N SER A 376 -3.76 -5.44 5.27
CA SER A 376 -4.65 -6.50 4.81
C SER A 376 -3.88 -7.79 4.48
N ASP A 377 -4.55 -8.72 3.78
CA ASP A 377 -4.08 -10.07 3.54
C ASP A 377 -2.70 -10.14 2.90
N ASN A 378 -1.84 -10.95 3.51
CA ASN A 378 -0.44 -11.17 3.15
C ASN A 378 0.37 -9.87 3.02
N SER A 379 -0.06 -8.77 3.61
CA SER A 379 0.57 -7.46 3.47
C SER A 379 1.43 -7.11 4.67
N PHE A 380 2.50 -6.36 4.42
CA PHE A 380 3.57 -6.15 5.39
C PHE A 380 3.90 -4.68 5.57
N LEU A 381 3.98 -4.26 6.83
CA LEU A 381 4.75 -3.08 7.24
C LEU A 381 6.01 -3.55 7.96
N THR A 382 7.16 -3.03 7.54
CA THR A 382 8.45 -3.26 8.18
C THR A 382 9.02 -1.94 8.68
N ILE A 383 9.29 -1.86 9.98
CA ILE A 383 9.84 -0.67 10.64
C ILE A 383 11.21 -1.07 11.20
N GLN A 384 12.28 -0.42 10.72
CA GLN A 384 13.66 -0.81 11.00
C GLN A 384 14.52 0.41 11.28
N GLU A 385 15.57 0.27 12.10
CA GLU A 385 16.68 1.23 12.27
C GLU A 385 16.34 2.73 12.14
N ASN A 386 16.23 3.46 13.24
CA ASN A 386 15.97 4.90 13.22
C ASN A 386 14.74 5.28 12.37
N ALA A 387 13.68 4.48 12.47
CA ALA A 387 12.40 4.74 11.83
C ALA A 387 11.36 5.14 12.86
N LEU A 388 10.51 6.10 12.46
CA LEU A 388 9.35 6.54 13.21
C LEU A 388 8.10 6.37 12.34
N VAL A 389 7.13 5.62 12.85
CA VAL A 389 5.79 5.58 12.27
C VAL A 389 4.82 6.24 13.24
N VAL A 390 3.98 7.15 12.74
CA VAL A 390 2.92 7.79 13.51
C VAL A 390 1.60 7.58 12.79
N SER A 391 0.60 7.02 13.48
CA SER A 391 -0.73 6.75 12.94
C SER A 391 -1.82 7.06 13.96
N THR A 392 -2.95 7.65 13.59
CA THR A 392 -4.03 7.89 14.58
C THR A 392 -4.66 6.61 15.08
N GLY A 393 -4.80 5.58 14.25
CA GLY A 393 -5.30 4.28 14.67
C GLY A 393 -4.87 3.22 13.67
N SER A 394 -4.74 1.98 14.08
CA SER A 394 -4.24 0.93 13.20
C SER A 394 -5.02 -0.36 13.33
N ILE A 395 -5.35 -0.95 12.18
CA ILE A 395 -5.88 -2.32 12.12
C ILE A 395 -4.89 -3.17 11.33
N VAL A 396 -4.22 -4.07 12.02
CA VAL A 396 -3.33 -5.07 11.41
C VAL A 396 -4.15 -6.33 11.19
N GLY A 397 -4.28 -6.79 9.95
CA GLY A 397 -5.26 -7.82 9.60
C GLY A 397 -6.66 -7.26 9.39
N PHE A 398 -6.77 -6.18 8.63
CA PHE A 398 -8.04 -5.52 8.32
C PHE A 398 -8.99 -6.42 7.51
N SER A 399 -8.47 -7.07 6.47
CA SER A 399 -9.15 -8.12 5.73
C SER A 399 -8.14 -9.22 5.40
N GLY A 400 -8.30 -10.41 5.99
CA GLY A 400 -7.29 -11.46 5.94
C GLY A 400 -6.10 -11.23 6.87
N LYS A 401 -4.94 -11.82 6.56
CA LYS A 401 -3.77 -11.81 7.45
C LYS A 401 -2.82 -10.64 7.19
N GLY A 402 -2.79 -9.65 8.06
CA GLY A 402 -1.82 -8.54 8.01
C GLY A 402 -0.63 -8.76 8.94
N THR A 403 0.53 -8.18 8.63
CA THR A 403 1.72 -8.31 9.48
C THR A 403 2.48 -6.98 9.61
N VAL A 404 2.81 -6.62 10.85
CA VAL A 404 3.79 -5.60 11.18
C VAL A 404 5.01 -6.29 11.79
N LEU A 405 6.18 -5.99 11.23
CA LEU A 405 7.47 -6.41 11.74
C LEU A 405 8.24 -5.17 12.18
N ILE A 406 8.64 -5.13 13.43
CA ILE A 406 9.48 -4.07 13.99
C ILE A 406 10.79 -4.69 14.43
N GLU A 407 11.88 -4.28 13.78
CA GLU A 407 13.22 -4.77 14.09
C GLU A 407 14.14 -3.63 14.47
N ARG A 408 14.69 -3.73 15.66
CA ARG A 408 15.73 -2.85 16.17
C ARG A 408 17.03 -3.62 16.31
N SER A 409 18.12 -3.10 15.76
CA SER A 409 19.46 -3.63 16.03
C SER A 409 20.36 -2.59 16.71
N ASP A 410 20.59 -1.43 16.09
CA ASP A 410 21.56 -0.45 16.56
C ASP A 410 20.90 0.90 16.94
N HIS A 411 19.79 1.27 16.29
CA HIS A 411 19.15 2.58 16.45
C HIS A 411 17.72 2.50 17.01
N GLU A 412 17.20 3.63 17.51
CA GLU A 412 15.83 3.68 18.04
C GLU A 412 14.80 3.34 16.96
N VAL A 413 13.74 2.62 17.32
CA VAL A 413 12.65 2.30 16.40
C VAL A 413 11.35 2.48 17.16
N SER A 414 10.45 3.31 16.60
CA SER A 414 9.24 3.71 17.29
C SER A 414 8.01 3.63 16.39
N TRP A 415 6.92 3.08 16.92
CA TRP A 415 5.58 3.21 16.34
C TRP A 415 4.65 3.83 17.38
N LEU A 416 4.14 5.02 17.07
CA LEU A 416 3.25 5.79 17.93
C LEU A 416 1.84 5.79 17.33
N LEU A 417 0.84 5.42 18.11
CA LEU A 417 -0.54 5.38 17.65
C LEU A 417 -1.58 5.63 18.75
N ASP A 418 -2.80 6.01 18.37
CA ASP A 418 -3.89 6.11 19.35
C ASP A 418 -4.42 4.71 19.65
N ASP A 419 -5.17 4.09 18.75
CA ASP A 419 -5.71 2.73 18.96
C ASP A 419 -5.02 1.67 18.07
N LEU A 420 -4.84 0.46 18.59
CA LEU A 420 -4.28 -0.68 17.85
C LEU A 420 -5.18 -1.92 17.94
N ASP A 421 -5.75 -2.31 16.80
CA ASP A 421 -6.45 -3.57 16.65
C ASP A 421 -5.58 -4.56 15.89
N LEU A 422 -5.26 -5.69 16.52
CA LEU A 422 -4.73 -6.86 15.83
C LEU A 422 -5.89 -7.76 15.45
N GLY A 423 -6.18 -7.82 14.16
CA GLY A 423 -7.32 -8.50 13.56
C GLY A 423 -8.55 -7.61 13.51
N SER A 424 -9.53 -8.05 12.74
CA SER A 424 -10.81 -7.36 12.60
C SER A 424 -11.95 -8.37 12.73
N VAL A 425 -13.06 -7.90 13.29
CA VAL A 425 -14.28 -8.68 13.48
C VAL A 425 -15.42 -7.97 12.75
N ILE A 426 -16.24 -8.73 12.05
CA ILE A 426 -17.47 -8.24 11.44
C ILE A 426 -18.64 -8.85 12.20
N GLU A 427 -19.58 -8.00 12.62
CA GLU A 427 -20.89 -8.45 13.10
C GLU A 427 -21.84 -8.58 11.91
N ASP A 428 -22.47 -9.74 11.78
CA ASP A 428 -23.53 -9.94 10.79
C ASP A 428 -24.86 -9.33 11.27
N GLU A 429 -25.87 -9.31 10.38
CA GLU A 429 -27.20 -8.77 10.70
C GLU A 429 -27.93 -9.57 11.80
N SER A 430 -27.44 -10.76 12.16
CA SER A 430 -27.97 -11.59 13.25
C SER A 430 -27.31 -11.28 14.61
N GLY A 431 -26.22 -10.50 14.61
CA GLY A 431 -25.39 -10.20 15.77
C GLY A 431 -24.37 -11.30 16.07
N GLU A 432 -24.11 -12.22 15.13
CA GLU A 432 -23.00 -13.15 15.21
C GLU A 432 -21.72 -12.46 14.72
N THR A 433 -20.64 -12.59 15.49
CA THR A 433 -19.31 -12.07 15.16
C THR A 433 -18.53 -13.08 14.34
N GLU A 434 -17.98 -12.65 13.21
CA GLU A 434 -17.06 -13.41 12.37
C GLU A 434 -15.70 -12.70 12.31
N ILE A 435 -14.61 -13.44 12.44
CA ILE A 435 -13.25 -12.91 12.25
C ILE A 435 -13.06 -12.60 10.76
N ALA A 436 -12.95 -11.31 10.44
CA ALA A 436 -12.75 -10.84 9.07
C ALA A 436 -11.26 -10.76 8.68
N GLY A 437 -10.38 -10.65 9.67
CA GLY A 437 -8.94 -10.69 9.47
C GLY A 437 -8.18 -10.94 10.76
N THR A 438 -6.92 -11.34 10.61
CA THR A 438 -6.01 -11.65 11.74
C THR A 438 -4.73 -10.84 11.62
N GLY A 439 -4.33 -10.21 12.72
CA GLY A 439 -3.14 -9.38 12.76
C GLY A 439 -1.96 -10.10 13.37
N ILE A 440 -0.76 -9.85 12.86
CA ILE A 440 0.48 -10.18 13.55
C ILE A 440 1.26 -8.89 13.81
N LEU A 441 1.55 -8.62 15.08
CA LEU A 441 2.60 -7.67 15.47
C LEU A 441 3.78 -8.47 16.01
N GLU A 442 4.94 -8.31 15.36
CA GLU A 442 6.17 -8.98 15.72
C GLU A 442 7.28 -7.97 16.04
N LEU A 443 7.85 -8.10 17.24
CA LEU A 443 8.86 -7.18 17.78
C LEU A 443 10.21 -7.89 17.96
N HIS A 444 11.29 -7.22 17.58
CA HIS A 444 12.67 -7.71 17.77
C HIS A 444 13.61 -6.60 18.23
N GLY A 445 14.44 -6.90 19.24
CA GLY A 445 15.54 -6.04 19.66
C GLY A 445 15.13 -4.80 20.46
N ASP A 446 14.09 -4.93 21.28
CA ASP A 446 13.58 -3.89 22.19
C ASP A 446 13.11 -2.59 21.49
N PRO A 447 12.24 -2.66 20.48
CA PRO A 447 11.58 -1.49 19.93
C PRO A 447 10.57 -0.91 20.94
N LEU A 448 10.15 0.34 20.70
CA LEU A 448 9.07 0.97 21.45
C LEU A 448 7.82 1.06 20.57
N VAL A 449 6.73 0.41 20.99
CA VAL A 449 5.39 0.65 20.47
C VAL A 449 4.58 1.38 21.53
N MET A 450 4.03 2.55 21.22
CA MET A 450 3.23 3.34 22.16
C MET A 450 1.81 3.49 21.63
N VAL A 451 0.87 2.86 22.32
CA VAL A 451 -0.58 2.91 22.07
C VAL A 451 -1.19 3.85 23.11
N SER A 452 -1.67 5.01 22.67
CA SER A 452 -2.18 6.05 23.58
C SER A 452 -3.64 5.84 24.00
N GLY A 453 -4.38 5.06 23.23
CA GLY A 453 -5.70 4.52 23.51
C GLY A 453 -5.62 3.01 23.79
N ASP A 454 -6.50 2.24 23.15
CA ASP A 454 -6.70 0.83 23.46
C ASP A 454 -5.88 -0.11 22.56
N LEU A 455 -5.46 -1.24 23.12
CA LEU A 455 -4.84 -2.35 22.39
C LEU A 455 -5.78 -3.56 22.41
N GLU A 456 -6.29 -3.96 21.25
CA GLU A 456 -7.15 -5.14 21.11
C GLU A 456 -6.44 -6.24 20.33
N ILE A 457 -6.18 -7.38 20.98
CA ILE A 457 -5.67 -8.58 20.33
C ILE A 457 -6.83 -9.53 20.09
N ASN A 458 -7.45 -9.43 18.91
CA ASN A 458 -8.62 -10.22 18.56
C ASN A 458 -8.29 -11.71 18.38
N GLN A 459 -9.33 -12.55 18.43
CA GLN A 459 -9.21 -13.99 18.23
C GLN A 459 -8.46 -14.31 16.92
N GLY A 460 -7.48 -15.22 17.00
CA GLY A 460 -6.64 -15.64 15.87
C GLY A 460 -5.50 -14.68 15.51
N SER A 461 -5.46 -13.48 16.12
CA SER A 461 -4.35 -12.55 15.99
C SER A 461 -3.22 -12.86 16.97
N THR A 462 -2.04 -12.29 16.73
CA THR A 462 -0.85 -12.57 17.52
C THR A 462 -0.01 -11.32 17.77
N LEU A 463 0.26 -11.04 19.04
CA LEU A 463 1.38 -10.18 19.46
C LEU A 463 2.55 -11.09 19.85
N ARG A 464 3.74 -10.90 19.27
CA ARG A 464 4.88 -11.77 19.55
C ARG A 464 6.23 -11.06 19.57
N GLY A 465 7.18 -11.76 20.18
CA GLY A 465 8.59 -11.40 20.17
C GLY A 465 9.05 -10.69 21.42
N THR A 466 9.93 -9.71 21.26
CA THR A 466 10.70 -9.13 22.35
C THR A 466 10.67 -7.62 22.28
N GLY A 467 10.58 -6.97 23.43
CA GLY A 467 10.55 -5.51 23.56
C GLY A 467 9.36 -5.02 24.34
N GLU A 468 8.99 -3.76 24.13
CA GLU A 468 8.02 -3.06 24.95
C GLU A 468 6.87 -2.50 24.12
N VAL A 469 5.65 -2.80 24.58
CA VAL A 469 4.41 -2.17 24.14
C VAL A 469 3.86 -1.36 25.31
N GLU A 470 3.98 -0.04 25.24
CA GLU A 470 3.36 0.89 26.19
C GLU A 470 1.90 1.12 25.78
N VAL A 471 0.98 0.87 26.70
CA VAL A 471 -0.47 1.02 26.49
C VAL A 471 -1.03 1.94 27.57
N ILE A 472 -1.48 3.13 27.16
CA ILE A 472 -2.03 4.13 28.09
C ILE A 472 -3.51 3.86 28.39
N GLY A 473 -4.27 3.36 27.41
CA GLY A 473 -5.64 2.87 27.59
C GLY A 473 -5.68 1.46 28.17
N ASP A 474 -6.64 0.65 27.73
CA ASP A 474 -6.78 -0.74 28.18
C ASP A 474 -6.24 -1.69 27.11
N ALA A 475 -5.44 -2.69 27.52
CA ALA A 475 -5.09 -3.81 26.65
C ALA A 475 -6.01 -5.00 26.89
N SER A 476 -6.54 -5.59 25.82
CA SER A 476 -7.37 -6.78 25.85
C SER A 476 -6.81 -7.88 24.93
N ASN A 477 -6.96 -9.14 25.34
CA ASN A 477 -6.49 -10.28 24.56
C ASN A 477 -7.51 -11.43 24.51
N GLU A 478 -7.94 -11.73 23.29
CA GLU A 478 -8.68 -12.92 22.87
C GLU A 478 -7.88 -13.78 21.88
N GLY A 479 -6.77 -13.25 21.36
CA GLY A 479 -5.82 -13.93 20.49
C GLY A 479 -4.66 -14.57 21.25
N THR A 480 -3.45 -14.43 20.71
CA THR A 480 -2.23 -15.01 21.28
C THR A 480 -1.21 -13.93 21.60
N ILE A 481 -0.69 -13.93 22.83
CA ILE A 481 0.53 -13.22 23.20
C ILE A 481 1.65 -14.26 23.28
N ALA A 482 2.69 -14.14 22.46
CA ALA A 482 3.81 -15.07 22.40
C ALA A 482 5.14 -14.34 22.66
N PRO A 483 5.53 -14.15 23.94
CA PRO A 483 6.82 -13.57 24.27
C PRO A 483 7.94 -14.45 23.71
N GLY A 484 9.02 -13.83 23.23
CA GLY A 484 10.16 -14.51 22.63
C GLY A 484 9.84 -15.18 21.28
N VAL A 485 10.63 -14.88 20.24
CA VAL A 485 10.50 -15.61 18.97
C VAL A 485 11.60 -16.66 18.87
N ALA A 486 11.23 -17.93 18.89
CA ALA A 486 12.00 -18.94 18.18
C ALA A 486 11.66 -18.87 16.68
N GLY A 487 12.48 -18.15 15.93
CA GLY A 487 12.69 -18.38 14.51
C GLY A 487 11.91 -17.52 13.53
N ILE A 488 12.48 -16.37 13.18
CA ILE A 488 12.79 -15.99 11.79
C ILE A 488 14.21 -15.39 11.83
N GLN A 489 15.15 -15.92 11.03
CA GLN A 489 16.56 -15.51 10.85
C GLN A 489 17.66 -15.90 11.87
N ASP A 490 17.43 -16.19 13.16
CA ASP A 490 18.56 -16.51 14.06
C ASP A 490 18.96 -18.00 14.13
N ILE A 491 18.14 -18.89 13.57
CA ILE A 491 18.43 -20.34 13.51
C ILE A 491 19.54 -20.67 12.48
N ALA A 492 19.83 -19.77 11.53
CA ALA A 492 20.89 -19.98 10.53
C ALA A 492 22.32 -19.78 11.08
N LYS A 493 22.50 -19.23 12.28
CA LYS A 493 23.82 -19.00 12.89
C LYS A 493 24.23 -20.00 13.96
N GLY A 494 23.43 -21.04 14.24
CA GLY A 494 23.82 -22.13 15.14
C GLY A 494 24.29 -21.67 16.52
N THR A 495 23.83 -20.50 16.96
CA THR A 495 24.13 -19.94 18.27
C THR A 495 22.79 -19.89 18.99
N VAL A 496 22.62 -20.72 20.02
CA VAL A 496 21.54 -20.56 20.98
C VAL A 496 21.89 -19.29 21.78
N GLY A 497 21.56 -18.12 21.25
CA GLY A 497 21.58 -16.86 22.00
C GLY A 497 20.28 -16.80 22.79
N GLY A 498 20.24 -16.65 24.11
CA GLY A 498 21.04 -15.72 24.91
C GLY A 498 20.52 -14.27 24.83
N GLY A 499 19.49 -14.02 24.01
CA GLY A 499 18.76 -12.74 23.99
C GLY A 499 17.62 -12.72 25.03
N PRO A 500 17.12 -11.53 25.40
CA PRO A 500 15.92 -11.42 26.22
C PRO A 500 14.77 -12.12 25.51
N ARG A 501 14.09 -13.00 26.23
CA ARG A 501 12.90 -13.74 25.77
C ARG A 501 11.63 -13.12 26.37
N VAL A 502 11.71 -11.80 26.57
CA VAL A 502 10.77 -11.03 27.38
C VAL A 502 10.00 -10.10 26.47
N LEU A 503 8.67 -10.15 26.61
CA LEU A 503 7.76 -9.16 26.07
C LEU A 503 7.20 -8.36 27.25
N ILE A 504 7.31 -7.05 27.17
CA ILE A 504 6.81 -6.13 28.20
C ILE A 504 5.56 -5.45 27.64
N LEU A 505 4.48 -5.54 28.40
CA LEU A 505 3.30 -4.72 28.21
C LEU A 505 3.26 -3.70 29.37
N ASP A 506 3.58 -2.44 29.08
CA ASP A 506 3.51 -1.36 30.05
C ASP A 506 2.11 -0.74 30.06
N GLY A 507 1.22 -1.33 30.86
CA GLY A 507 -0.20 -1.01 30.89
C GLY A 507 -1.00 -2.09 31.62
N ASN A 508 -2.31 -1.91 31.68
CA ASN A 508 -3.21 -2.94 32.21
C ASN A 508 -3.53 -3.97 31.14
N LEU A 509 -3.66 -5.25 31.52
CA LEU A 509 -4.00 -6.35 30.61
C LEU A 509 -5.22 -7.12 31.11
N THR A 510 -6.26 -7.20 30.27
CA THR A 510 -7.39 -8.11 30.45
C THR A 510 -7.31 -9.26 29.45
N MET A 511 -7.34 -10.50 29.92
CA MET A 511 -7.48 -11.67 29.04
C MET A 511 -8.89 -12.25 29.14
N ASN A 512 -9.58 -12.40 28.00
CA ASN A 512 -10.95 -12.90 27.90
C ASN A 512 -11.00 -14.13 26.97
N GLY A 513 -10.38 -15.24 27.38
CA GLY A 513 -10.27 -16.44 26.56
C GLY A 513 -9.00 -16.53 25.72
N GLY A 514 -8.20 -15.47 25.67
CA GLY A 514 -6.92 -15.45 24.95
C GLY A 514 -5.87 -16.40 25.52
N GLU A 515 -4.77 -16.52 24.79
CA GLU A 515 -3.66 -17.41 25.10
C GLU A 515 -2.36 -16.63 25.34
N ILE A 516 -1.54 -17.11 26.28
CA ILE A 516 -0.11 -16.81 26.35
C ILE A 516 0.67 -18.05 25.93
N LEU A 517 1.46 -17.95 24.87
CA LEU A 517 2.32 -19.02 24.37
C LEU A 517 3.77 -18.75 24.79
N ALA A 518 4.29 -19.54 25.72
CA ALA A 518 5.66 -19.44 26.21
C ALA A 518 6.49 -20.66 25.79
N GLN A 519 7.67 -20.45 25.22
CA GLN A 519 8.67 -21.48 25.02
C GLN A 519 9.66 -21.55 26.17
N VAL A 520 10.07 -22.78 26.50
CA VAL A 520 10.99 -23.08 27.59
C VAL A 520 12.07 -24.02 27.07
N ASP A 521 13.32 -23.53 27.09
CA ASP A 521 14.53 -24.25 26.71
C ASP A 521 15.37 -24.63 27.95
N GLY A 522 15.04 -24.07 29.11
CA GLY A 522 15.76 -24.25 30.37
C GLY A 522 15.13 -23.44 31.51
N THR A 523 15.86 -23.29 32.62
CA THR A 523 15.40 -22.54 33.81
C THR A 523 16.28 -21.37 34.18
N GLU A 524 17.36 -21.14 33.45
CA GLU A 524 18.18 -19.95 33.63
C GLU A 524 17.54 -18.78 32.87
N GLU A 525 17.83 -17.55 33.31
CA GLU A 525 17.38 -16.33 32.65
C GLU A 525 17.74 -16.35 31.14
N GLY A 526 16.78 -15.97 30.29
CA GLY A 526 16.94 -16.04 28.83
C GLY A 526 16.79 -17.44 28.22
N GLN A 527 16.46 -18.46 29.01
CA GLN A 527 16.10 -19.81 28.53
C GLN A 527 14.60 -20.10 28.54
N PHE A 528 13.78 -19.12 28.88
CA PHE A 528 12.32 -19.24 28.85
C PHE A 528 11.72 -17.92 28.42
N ASP A 529 10.57 -18.00 27.76
CA ASP A 529 9.75 -16.86 27.39
C ASP A 529 8.97 -16.34 28.59
N GLN A 530 8.89 -15.02 28.72
CA GLN A 530 8.17 -14.37 29.81
C GLN A 530 7.39 -13.15 29.31
N LEU A 531 6.13 -13.04 29.71
CA LEU A 531 5.35 -11.81 29.60
C LEU A 531 5.51 -11.02 30.90
N ILE A 532 5.82 -9.73 30.79
CA ILE A 532 5.78 -8.80 31.92
C ILE A 532 4.64 -7.82 31.70
N VAL A 533 3.79 -7.65 32.71
CA VAL A 533 2.70 -6.67 32.73
C VAL A 533 2.99 -5.63 33.80
N ASN A 534 3.37 -4.42 33.39
CA ASN A 534 3.65 -3.31 34.30
C ASN A 534 2.35 -2.56 34.69
N GLY A 535 1.36 -3.31 35.15
CA GLY A 535 0.05 -2.77 35.51
C GLY A 535 -0.80 -3.80 36.24
N VAL A 536 -2.12 -3.64 36.14
CA VAL A 536 -3.09 -4.62 36.64
C VAL A 536 -3.31 -5.69 35.57
N ALA A 537 -3.40 -6.95 36.00
CA ALA A 537 -3.76 -8.08 35.13
C ALA A 537 -5.04 -8.76 35.64
N ASP A 538 -6.00 -8.99 34.74
CA ASP A 538 -7.21 -9.78 35.02
C ASP A 538 -7.36 -10.87 33.96
N PHE A 539 -7.11 -12.11 34.35
CA PHE A 539 -7.12 -13.26 33.43
C PHE A 539 -8.36 -14.10 33.66
N LYS A 540 -9.21 -14.17 32.64
CA LYS A 540 -10.46 -14.92 32.68
C LYS A 540 -10.56 -15.89 31.51
N ASP A 541 -10.95 -17.12 31.81
CA ASP A 541 -11.19 -18.20 30.83
C ASP A 541 -10.00 -18.44 29.88
N SER A 542 -8.79 -18.06 30.31
CA SER A 542 -7.59 -17.93 29.47
C SER A 542 -6.66 -19.14 29.59
N THR A 543 -5.81 -19.34 28.59
CA THR A 543 -4.87 -20.47 28.53
C THR A 543 -3.42 -20.00 28.58
N ILE A 544 -2.61 -20.63 29.44
CA ILE A 544 -1.15 -20.56 29.37
C ILE A 544 -0.66 -21.80 28.63
N ARG A 545 -0.16 -21.64 27.41
CA ARG A 545 0.39 -22.73 26.59
C ARG A 545 1.91 -22.75 26.69
N ILE A 546 2.46 -23.92 27.01
CA ILE A 546 3.90 -24.13 27.15
C ILE A 546 4.42 -25.00 26.02
N ARG A 547 5.39 -24.48 25.27
CA ARG A 547 6.19 -25.21 24.29
C ARG A 547 7.55 -25.54 24.91
N LEU A 548 7.93 -26.81 24.93
CA LEU A 548 9.30 -27.18 25.29
C LEU A 548 10.20 -27.07 24.04
N GLY A 549 11.34 -26.43 24.19
CA GLY A 549 12.36 -26.36 23.15
C GLY A 549 12.92 -27.70 22.74
N ASP A 550 13.51 -27.74 21.55
CA ASP A 550 14.10 -28.95 20.99
C ASP A 550 15.13 -29.58 21.94
N GLY A 551 14.81 -30.77 22.44
CA GLY A 551 15.67 -31.56 23.31
C GLY A 551 15.62 -31.16 24.79
N TYR A 552 14.85 -30.14 25.17
CA TYR A 552 14.61 -29.84 26.58
C TYR A 552 13.62 -30.84 27.19
N THR A 553 13.96 -31.37 28.36
CA THR A 553 13.12 -32.32 29.11
C THR A 553 13.20 -31.96 30.58
N PRO A 554 12.27 -31.13 31.08
CA PRO A 554 12.35 -30.67 32.45
C PRO A 554 12.11 -31.83 33.42
N GLN A 555 12.83 -31.82 34.53
CA GLN A 555 12.58 -32.76 35.62
C GLN A 555 11.29 -32.36 36.35
N PRO A 556 10.50 -33.32 36.87
CA PRO A 556 9.45 -33.04 37.83
C PRO A 556 9.77 -32.00 38.90
N GLY A 557 8.82 -31.10 39.16
CA GLY A 557 8.92 -30.08 40.19
C GLY A 557 9.81 -28.89 39.81
N VAL A 558 10.36 -28.87 38.60
CA VAL A 558 11.06 -27.71 38.07
C VAL A 558 10.05 -26.63 37.71
N SER A 559 10.35 -25.40 38.12
CA SER A 559 9.51 -24.22 37.95
C SER A 559 10.20 -23.13 37.14
N PHE A 560 9.43 -22.37 36.38
CA PHE A 560 9.89 -21.19 35.65
C PHE A 560 8.74 -20.18 35.54
N PRO A 561 9.03 -18.88 35.58
CA PRO A 561 8.00 -17.86 35.47
C PRO A 561 7.59 -17.65 34.02
N VAL A 562 6.29 -17.46 33.81
CA VAL A 562 5.68 -17.25 32.49
C VAL A 562 5.03 -15.89 32.37
N VAL A 563 4.50 -15.36 33.48
CA VAL A 563 3.91 -14.03 33.57
C VAL A 563 4.38 -13.37 34.86
N ASP A 564 4.87 -12.13 34.77
CA ASP A 564 5.17 -11.29 35.93
C ASP A 564 4.27 -10.06 35.91
N VAL A 565 3.60 -9.77 37.02
CA VAL A 565 2.65 -8.66 37.15
C VAL A 565 3.06 -7.78 38.31
N THR A 566 3.33 -6.50 38.03
CA THR A 566 3.76 -5.54 39.07
C THR A 566 2.61 -4.99 39.92
N GLY A 567 1.37 -5.01 39.39
CA GLY A 567 0.16 -4.55 40.04
C GLY A 567 -0.69 -5.66 40.65
N GLU A 568 -2.01 -5.43 40.70
CA GLU A 568 -2.97 -6.46 41.14
C GLU A 568 -3.12 -7.53 40.05
N PHE A 569 -3.15 -8.81 40.46
CA PHE A 569 -3.32 -9.92 39.53
C PHE A 569 -4.50 -10.80 39.96
N ASN A 570 -5.53 -10.84 39.12
CA ASN A 570 -6.73 -11.64 39.27
C ASN A 570 -6.74 -12.80 38.26
N MET A 571 -7.23 -13.97 38.71
CA MET A 571 -7.36 -15.16 37.87
C MET A 571 -8.69 -15.86 38.11
N GLU A 572 -9.44 -16.10 37.04
CA GLU A 572 -10.66 -16.90 37.02
C GLU A 572 -10.59 -17.90 35.86
N ASN A 573 -10.70 -19.20 36.17
CA ASN A 573 -10.70 -20.27 35.16
C ASN A 573 -9.48 -20.26 34.19
N VAL A 574 -8.31 -19.89 34.70
CA VAL A 574 -7.04 -19.95 33.94
C VAL A 574 -6.52 -21.39 33.90
N THR A 575 -6.20 -21.89 32.71
CA THR A 575 -5.67 -23.23 32.49
C THR A 575 -4.21 -23.19 32.04
N VAL A 576 -3.52 -24.33 32.16
CA VAL A 576 -2.18 -24.52 31.59
C VAL A 576 -2.14 -25.78 30.76
N GLU A 577 -1.59 -25.65 29.55
CA GLU A 577 -1.49 -26.71 28.56
C GLU A 577 -0.06 -26.87 28.06
N SER A 578 0.28 -28.08 27.63
CA SER A 578 1.56 -28.39 27.00
C SER A 578 1.32 -28.67 25.52
N GLU A 579 2.10 -28.05 24.62
CA GLU A 579 2.17 -28.51 23.22
C GLU A 579 2.94 -29.82 23.09
N THR A 580 3.86 -30.08 24.02
CA THR A 580 4.66 -31.29 24.01
C THR A 580 3.91 -32.43 24.68
N LEU A 581 3.58 -33.46 23.90
CA LEU A 581 2.93 -34.68 24.39
C LEU A 581 3.74 -35.31 25.54
N GLY A 582 3.04 -35.74 26.58
CA GLY A 582 3.69 -36.37 27.73
C GLY A 582 4.35 -35.37 28.68
N PHE A 583 4.06 -34.07 28.58
CA PHE A 583 4.36 -33.09 29.64
C PHE A 583 3.10 -32.39 30.14
N GLY A 584 3.13 -31.99 31.41
CA GLY A 584 2.00 -31.39 32.10
C GLY A 584 2.52 -30.46 33.18
N PHE A 585 1.75 -29.40 33.43
CA PHE A 585 2.14 -28.32 34.32
C PHE A 585 1.02 -28.01 35.32
N ASP A 586 1.41 -27.47 36.46
CA ASP A 586 0.54 -26.74 37.38
C ASP A 586 0.94 -25.26 37.38
N LEU A 587 -0.01 -24.36 37.63
CA LEU A 587 0.26 -22.95 37.82
C LEU A 587 0.28 -22.63 39.31
N LEU A 588 1.30 -21.90 39.75
CA LEU A 588 1.41 -21.32 41.08
C LEU A 588 1.47 -19.79 40.96
N LEU A 589 0.74 -19.10 41.81
CA LEU A 589 0.85 -17.65 41.95
C LEU A 589 1.74 -17.34 43.16
N GLU A 590 2.91 -16.76 42.90
CA GLU A 590 3.90 -16.42 43.93
C GLU A 590 4.22 -14.92 43.86
N GLY A 591 3.60 -14.13 44.74
CA GLY A 591 4.00 -12.72 44.91
C GLY A 591 3.76 -11.80 43.70
N GLY A 592 2.82 -12.15 42.81
CA GLY A 592 2.55 -11.42 41.56
C GLY A 592 3.04 -12.16 40.31
N GLU A 593 3.86 -13.19 40.50
CA GLU A 593 4.44 -13.99 39.43
C GLU A 593 3.60 -15.27 39.20
N LEU A 594 3.21 -15.51 37.96
CA LEU A 594 2.63 -16.78 37.53
C LEU A 594 3.77 -17.72 37.14
N VAL A 595 3.90 -18.80 37.92
CA VAL A 595 4.97 -19.77 37.79
C VAL A 595 4.38 -21.09 37.30
N ALA A 596 4.91 -21.60 36.19
CA ALA A 596 4.57 -22.93 35.71
C ALA A 596 5.51 -23.96 36.35
N VAL A 597 4.93 -25.02 36.92
CA VAL A 597 5.66 -26.10 37.59
C VAL A 597 5.37 -27.42 36.90
N THR A 598 6.42 -28.14 36.54
CA THR A 598 6.31 -29.45 35.89
C THR A 598 5.77 -30.52 36.81
N LYS A 599 4.79 -31.28 36.33
CA LYS A 599 4.13 -32.36 37.09
C LYS A 599 5.04 -33.56 37.32
N GLU A 600 4.88 -34.22 38.47
CA GLU A 600 5.64 -35.43 38.83
C GLU A 600 5.39 -36.64 37.93
N THR A 601 4.30 -36.66 37.18
CA THR A 601 3.96 -37.82 36.35
C THR A 601 3.27 -37.41 35.06
N ASN A 602 3.95 -37.68 33.94
CA ASN A 602 3.30 -38.06 32.69
C ASN A 602 3.77 -39.44 32.21
N ARG A 603 3.83 -40.39 33.15
CA ARG A 603 3.47 -41.76 32.81
C ARG A 603 2.01 -41.89 33.19
N PHE A 604 1.12 -42.06 32.21
CA PHE A 604 -0.30 -42.35 32.40
C PHE A 604 -0.52 -43.17 33.66
N ASP A 605 -1.28 -42.62 34.62
CA ASP A 605 -1.67 -43.34 35.82
C ASP A 605 -2.76 -44.34 35.44
N VAL A 606 -2.36 -45.45 34.83
CA VAL A 606 -3.19 -46.66 34.81
C VAL A 606 -3.15 -47.17 36.24
N GLN A 607 -4.12 -46.75 37.05
CA GLN A 607 -4.38 -47.36 38.35
C GLN A 607 -4.45 -48.88 38.15
N PRO A 608 -3.49 -49.68 38.67
CA PRO A 608 -3.63 -51.11 38.65
C PRO A 608 -4.84 -51.43 39.51
N ASN A 609 -5.82 -52.13 38.94
CA ASN A 609 -6.91 -52.71 39.71
C ASN A 609 -6.30 -53.40 40.96
N PRO A 610 -6.78 -53.19 42.20
CA PRO A 610 -6.03 -53.52 43.43
C PRO A 610 -5.89 -55.03 43.73
N ARG A 611 -6.04 -55.90 42.73
CA ARG A 611 -5.88 -57.34 42.89
C ARG A 611 -4.87 -57.84 41.87
N ASP A 612 -3.66 -58.04 42.38
CA ASP A 612 -2.64 -58.93 41.86
C ASP A 612 -1.85 -58.46 40.62
N GLY A 613 -1.22 -57.28 40.70
CA GLY A 613 0.14 -56.97 40.22
C GLY A 613 0.67 -57.53 38.88
N VAL A 614 -0.18 -57.97 37.96
CA VAL A 614 0.15 -58.57 36.67
C VAL A 614 -0.82 -57.98 35.67
N VAL A 615 -0.30 -57.15 34.76
CA VAL A 615 -1.07 -56.69 33.60
C VAL A 615 -1.13 -57.85 32.62
N ASP A 616 -2.30 -58.47 32.46
CA ASP A 616 -2.50 -59.48 31.44
C ASP A 616 -2.47 -58.80 30.06
N SER A 617 -1.75 -59.43 29.11
CA SER A 617 -1.68 -59.06 27.69
C SER A 617 -3.05 -58.78 27.05
N ARG A 618 -4.14 -59.31 27.61
CA ARG A 618 -5.52 -59.06 27.17
C ARG A 618 -6.03 -57.66 27.52
N ASP A 619 -5.69 -57.13 28.69
CA ASP A 619 -6.11 -55.78 29.12
C ASP A 619 -5.36 -54.69 28.35
N LEU A 620 -4.08 -54.94 28.01
CA LEU A 620 -3.31 -54.07 27.12
C LEU A 620 -3.90 -54.03 25.70
N PHE A 621 -4.45 -55.17 25.22
CA PHE A 621 -5.02 -55.28 23.88
C PHE A 621 -6.43 -54.67 23.77
N GLU A 622 -7.24 -54.74 24.83
CA GLU A 622 -8.53 -54.03 24.89
C GLU A 622 -8.35 -52.52 25.07
N TRP A 623 -7.31 -52.09 25.80
CA TRP A 623 -6.94 -50.67 25.92
C TRP A 623 -6.44 -50.09 24.58
N LEU A 624 -5.57 -50.81 23.85
CA LEU A 624 -5.14 -50.43 22.50
C LEU A 624 -6.29 -50.43 21.47
N ARG A 625 -7.37 -51.18 21.73
CA ARG A 625 -8.56 -51.21 20.88
C ARG A 625 -9.46 -50.01 21.11
N ALA A 626 -9.54 -49.49 22.33
CA ALA A 626 -10.30 -48.28 22.65
C ALA A 626 -9.69 -47.02 22.02
N ILE A 627 -8.36 -46.93 21.93
CA ILE A 627 -7.65 -45.83 21.24
C ILE A 627 -7.92 -45.84 19.72
N LYS A 628 -8.25 -47.01 19.16
CA LYS A 628 -8.52 -47.17 17.72
C LYS A 628 -9.96 -46.83 17.31
N GLU A 629 -10.88 -46.61 18.26
CA GLU A 629 -12.27 -46.26 17.95
C GLU A 629 -12.50 -44.75 17.80
N ASP A 630 -11.54 -43.89 18.19
CA ASP A 630 -11.66 -42.43 18.14
C ASP A 630 -10.82 -41.71 17.06
N GLU A 631 -9.97 -42.38 16.27
CA GLU A 631 -9.21 -41.72 15.17
C GLU A 631 -9.08 -42.57 13.89
N GLU A 632 -9.09 -41.89 12.72
CA GLU A 632 -8.93 -42.48 11.40
C GLU A 632 -7.55 -43.15 11.20
N PRO A 633 -7.45 -44.22 10.37
CA PRO A 633 -6.26 -45.05 10.30
C PRO A 633 -5.18 -44.44 9.40
N GLY A 634 -4.24 -43.69 10.00
CA GLY A 634 -3.02 -43.21 9.34
C GLY A 634 -1.83 -43.15 10.31
N ASP A 635 -0.96 -44.16 10.21
CA ASP A 635 0.43 -44.19 10.68
C ASP A 635 0.76 -43.81 12.14
N VAL A 636 0.60 -44.78 13.04
CA VAL A 636 1.33 -44.79 14.33
C VAL A 636 2.51 -45.76 14.26
N LEU A 637 3.73 -45.20 14.16
CA LEU A 637 4.99 -45.94 14.28
C LEU A 637 5.42 -45.95 15.76
N PHE A 638 5.27 -47.10 16.41
CA PHE A 638 5.78 -47.31 17.78
C PHE A 638 7.20 -47.89 17.76
N ASP A 639 8.16 -47.19 18.36
CA ASP A 639 9.48 -47.76 18.67
C ASP A 639 9.41 -48.51 20.01
N PHE A 640 9.40 -49.84 19.94
CA PHE A 640 9.45 -50.71 21.12
C PHE A 640 10.90 -50.90 21.59
N ALA A 641 11.50 -49.85 22.13
CA ALA A 641 12.75 -49.96 22.86
C ALA A 641 12.48 -49.84 24.37
N GLN A 642 12.71 -50.95 25.08
CA GLN A 642 12.79 -51.09 26.55
C GLN A 642 11.52 -51.50 27.31
N PHE A 643 11.15 -52.78 27.17
CA PHE A 643 10.67 -53.55 28.32
C PHE A 643 11.43 -54.87 28.40
N TRP A 644 12.19 -55.06 29.48
CA TRP A 644 12.71 -56.37 29.85
C TRP A 644 11.59 -57.14 30.57
N VAL A 645 11.06 -58.17 29.90
CA VAL A 645 10.17 -59.15 30.52
C VAL A 645 11.01 -60.11 31.35
N LYS A 646 10.61 -60.37 32.60
CA LYS A 646 11.13 -61.46 33.41
C LYS A 646 10.08 -62.55 33.55
#